data_AF-A0A6J7IBA1-F1
#
_entry.id   AF-A0A6J7IBA1-F1
#
_cell.length_a   1.000
_cell.length_b   1.000
_cell.length_c   1.000
_cell.angle_alpha   90.00
_cell.angle_beta   90.00
_cell.angle_gamma   90.00
#
_symmetry.space_group_name_H-M   'P 1'
#
loop_
_entity.id
_entity.type
_entity.pdbx_description
1 polymer ?
#
loop_
_entity_poly.entity_id
_entity_poly.type
_entity_poly.pdbx_seq_one_letter_code
_entity_poly.pdbx_strand_id
1 'polypeptide(L)'
;MIADSLAGKRLFITGTTGFLGTNLLERLLRSVPDCELVLLVRAGRRSTVEQRLAREILKNDAFDRLRAELGKEGFAEMTARRITAVAGDVGRDGLGLDATGRELFASCDTIIHSAATVSFDSPLDSAVEVNLMGPTRIAQLCNELGVAPHLVAVSTCYVAGNRRGNAPEILVDESPFFVDVDWRGEVEGARRARRDADAESRTPEKLEQFRAGAHRELGAAGTPLLAEKTEALRIKWVSDRMVETGRARAGSLGWPDAYAYSKALGERALIENRGAVPVSIVRPSIIESALAEPVPGWIRGFRMAEPIIISYARGLLKQFPGVPEGIVDVIPVDLVSAAIIAVAAKGPEPAPEVIQVASGSRNPLHYRRLVDLVSDWFGEHPLYDTKGQPIMVPKWKFSGRGDVKDQLRRATKSLSRAESVLGALPLRGRQAEFGTSLEEKREEAERALGYVEIYGAYAECEAIYGLDRLIALWDSHSAEDQRDFCFDPRVIEWDSFVREIHLPSVVKQARVRTTPGGKVGPTREQRLRAQVLAPERQFAAFDLENTLIASNVVTSYAFLATRRLPRAERIKFATSLISEGPSLLSLDRKDRSDFLRMFYRRYDGAPVEQIDEDAAEMFSRLIIAKSFPAAIRRVRAHRAAGHRTVLITGALSFVVKPLEPLFDDIIAAEMAVDRGVYNGELRSVPPTGESRAQVLFDYAEKHGLDVSEGVAYADSTSDLPMLEAVGFPVAVNPETRLATLARKRGWLVEQWEKAPGAPRTLIPIGPRRTRTGGLANPLVPGGRA
;
A
#
# COMPACT_ATOMS: atom_id res chain seq x y z
N MET A 1 31.98 21.69 26.51
CA MET A 1 30.63 21.87 25.94
C MET A 1 30.33 20.69 25.03
N ILE A 2 29.07 20.37 24.73
CA ILE A 2 28.68 19.18 23.95
C ILE A 2 29.35 19.17 22.58
N ALA A 3 29.30 20.32 21.88
CA ALA A 3 29.90 20.45 20.56
C ALA A 3 31.43 20.23 20.58
N ASP A 4 32.12 20.80 21.58
CA ASP A 4 33.58 20.64 21.75
C ASP A 4 33.96 19.18 22.00
N SER A 5 33.20 18.46 22.84
CA SER A 5 33.47 17.05 23.15
C SER A 5 33.37 16.14 21.93
N LEU A 6 32.56 16.54 20.94
CA LEU A 6 32.36 15.82 19.68
C LEU A 6 33.17 16.41 18.51
N ALA A 7 33.92 17.49 18.73
CA ALA A 7 34.74 18.11 17.70
C ALA A 7 35.87 17.16 17.27
N GLY A 8 36.06 16.99 15.95
CA GLY A 8 37.04 16.07 15.37
C GLY A 8 36.71 14.59 15.53
N LYS A 9 35.57 14.24 16.15
CA LYS A 9 35.14 12.85 16.34
C LYS A 9 34.45 12.31 15.10
N ARG A 10 34.65 11.02 14.84
CA ARG A 10 33.95 10.28 13.78
C ARG A 10 32.83 9.42 14.36
N LEU A 11 31.59 9.69 13.97
CA LEU A 11 30.40 9.05 14.50
C LEU A 11 29.81 8.10 13.45
N PHE A 12 29.67 6.82 13.79
CA PHE A 12 28.93 5.85 12.98
C PHE A 12 27.45 5.86 13.37
N ILE A 13 26.54 6.09 12.43
CA ILE A 13 25.11 6.21 12.71
C ILE A 13 24.32 5.20 11.89
N THR A 14 23.51 4.39 12.57
CA THR A 14 22.52 3.52 11.93
C THR A 14 21.13 4.14 11.98
N GLY A 15 20.28 3.86 10.98
CA GLY A 15 18.87 4.26 11.01
C GLY A 15 18.60 5.71 10.61
N THR A 16 19.53 6.38 9.92
CA THR A 16 19.37 7.78 9.47
C THR A 16 18.24 8.00 8.46
N THR A 17 17.77 6.94 7.79
CA THR A 17 16.56 6.96 6.97
C THR A 17 15.26 6.99 7.78
N GLY A 18 15.31 6.82 9.11
CA GLY A 18 14.15 6.84 10.01
C GLY A 18 13.82 8.25 10.53
N PHE A 19 12.70 8.39 11.25
CA PHE A 19 12.25 9.68 11.81
C PHE A 19 13.28 10.28 12.78
N LEU A 20 13.59 9.57 13.87
CA LEU A 20 14.58 9.99 14.86
C LEU A 20 15.98 10.17 14.23
N GLY A 21 16.43 9.21 13.43
CA GLY A 21 17.76 9.25 12.81
C GLY A 21 17.96 10.42 11.83
N THR A 22 16.91 10.86 11.13
CA THR A 22 16.97 12.05 10.27
C THR A 22 17.10 13.33 11.10
N ASN A 23 16.33 13.47 12.19
CA ASN A 23 16.42 14.62 13.09
C ASN A 23 17.79 14.68 13.78
N LEU A 24 18.29 13.54 14.27
CA LEU A 24 19.62 13.40 14.85
C LEU A 24 20.71 13.86 13.88
N LEU A 25 20.65 13.42 12.62
CA LEU A 25 21.61 13.80 11.59
C LEU A 25 21.57 15.30 11.29
N GLU A 26 20.38 15.88 11.14
CA GLU A 26 20.21 17.33 10.96
C GLU A 26 20.85 18.10 12.12
N ARG A 27 20.55 17.70 13.36
CA ARG A 27 21.03 18.38 14.56
C ARG A 27 22.55 18.28 14.72
N LEU A 28 23.16 17.13 14.40
CA LEU A 28 24.62 16.97 14.38
C LEU A 28 25.28 17.85 13.31
N LEU A 29 24.70 17.95 12.12
CA LEU A 29 25.24 18.82 11.06
C LEU A 29 25.18 20.30 11.48
N ARG A 30 24.08 20.72 12.10
CA ARG A 30 23.86 22.11 12.50
C ARG A 30 24.64 22.54 13.73
N SER A 31 24.64 21.73 14.78
CA SER A 31 25.10 22.14 16.11
C SER A 31 26.47 21.56 16.50
N VAL A 32 27.04 20.65 15.71
CA VAL A 32 28.37 20.05 15.97
C VAL A 32 29.21 20.17 14.69
N PRO A 33 29.75 21.35 14.33
CA PRO A 33 30.28 21.64 12.99
C PRO A 33 31.50 20.79 12.58
N ASP A 34 32.27 20.31 13.56
CA ASP A 34 33.57 19.67 13.36
C ASP A 34 33.54 18.13 13.50
N CYS A 35 32.37 17.50 13.53
CA CYS A 35 32.27 16.03 13.54
C CYS A 35 32.13 15.44 12.14
N GLU A 36 32.68 14.24 11.95
CA GLU A 36 32.54 13.42 10.75
C GLU A 36 31.48 12.33 10.98
N LEU A 37 30.67 12.05 9.95
CA LEU A 37 29.48 11.22 10.06
C LEU A 37 29.55 10.06 9.06
N VAL A 38 29.62 8.84 9.57
CA VAL A 38 29.58 7.61 8.77
C VAL A 38 28.20 6.99 8.87
N LEU A 39 27.45 6.96 7.76
CA LEU A 39 26.05 6.57 7.75
C LEU A 39 25.87 5.17 7.17
N LEU A 40 25.28 4.25 7.94
CA LEU A 40 24.89 2.94 7.44
C LEU A 40 23.59 3.04 6.63
N VAL A 41 23.67 2.79 5.33
CA VAL A 41 22.53 2.84 4.41
C VAL A 41 22.37 1.49 3.72
N ARG A 42 21.17 0.93 3.76
CA ARG A 42 20.87 -0.33 3.05
C ARG A 42 21.06 -0.14 1.54
N ALA A 43 21.58 -1.13 0.83
CA ALA A 43 21.61 -1.09 -0.63
C ALA A 43 20.17 -1.15 -1.20
N GLY A 44 19.89 -0.39 -2.27
CA GLY A 44 18.63 -0.52 -2.99
C GLY A 44 18.70 -1.64 -4.03
N ARG A 45 17.58 -2.27 -4.39
CA ARG A 45 17.54 -3.30 -5.46
C ARG A 45 18.06 -2.79 -6.82
N ARG A 46 17.94 -1.49 -7.08
CA ARG A 46 18.30 -0.82 -8.34
C ARG A 46 18.97 0.56 -8.13
N SER A 47 19.40 0.88 -6.91
CA SER A 47 19.97 2.20 -6.60
C SER A 47 21.20 2.09 -5.73
N THR A 48 22.21 2.91 -6.02
CA THR A 48 23.46 2.98 -5.24
C THR A 48 23.20 3.62 -3.87
N VAL A 49 24.16 3.48 -2.96
CA VAL A 49 24.07 4.06 -1.61
C VAL A 49 24.01 5.59 -1.68
N GLU A 50 24.78 6.20 -2.56
CA GLU A 50 24.85 7.66 -2.77
C GLU A 50 23.53 8.19 -3.31
N GLN A 51 22.91 7.46 -4.24
CA GLN A 51 21.57 7.79 -4.75
C GLN A 51 20.52 7.74 -3.65
N ARG A 52 20.59 6.74 -2.75
CA ARG A 52 19.69 6.65 -1.60
C ARG A 52 19.95 7.74 -0.58
N LEU A 53 21.21 8.05 -0.26
CA LEU A 53 21.59 9.16 0.62
C LEU A 53 20.99 10.48 0.09
N ALA A 54 21.23 10.79 -1.18
CA ALA A 54 20.73 12.01 -1.81
C ALA A 54 19.19 12.06 -1.82
N ARG A 55 18.52 10.95 -2.16
CA ARG A 55 17.07 10.92 -2.36
C ARG A 55 16.25 10.77 -1.08
N GLU A 56 16.69 9.92 -0.16
CA GLU A 56 15.91 9.50 1.01
C GLU A 56 16.30 10.23 2.30
N ILE A 57 17.50 10.79 2.37
CA ILE A 57 18.01 11.49 3.55
C ILE A 57 18.15 12.97 3.24
N LEU A 58 19.07 13.37 2.34
CA LEU A 58 19.43 14.77 2.15
C LEU A 58 18.31 15.62 1.51
N LYS A 59 17.42 15.03 0.71
CA LYS A 59 16.22 15.71 0.18
C LYS A 59 15.08 15.87 1.19
N ASN A 60 15.22 15.34 2.41
CA ASN A 60 14.19 15.47 3.43
C ASN A 60 14.02 16.94 3.88
N ASP A 61 12.80 17.32 4.24
CA ASP A 61 12.42 18.67 4.67
C ASP A 61 13.03 19.07 6.01
N ALA A 62 13.53 18.12 6.82
CA ALA A 62 14.32 18.42 8.01
C ALA A 62 15.50 19.37 7.71
N PHE A 63 16.14 19.19 6.56
CA PHE A 63 17.31 19.98 6.16
C PHE A 63 16.95 21.29 5.44
N ASP A 64 15.65 21.68 5.36
CA ASP A 64 15.24 22.92 4.67
C ASP A 64 15.87 24.16 5.29
N ARG A 65 15.98 24.20 6.63
CA ARG A 65 16.65 25.29 7.35
C ARG A 65 18.11 25.42 6.93
N LEU A 66 18.88 24.32 7.01
CA LEU A 66 20.29 24.30 6.60
C LEU A 66 20.49 24.67 5.12
N ARG A 67 19.58 24.22 4.24
CA ARG A 67 19.62 24.62 2.82
C ARG A 67 19.35 26.10 2.60
N ALA A 68 18.44 26.68 3.37
CA ALA A 68 18.11 28.10 3.30
C ALA A 68 19.26 28.97 3.82
N GLU A 69 19.90 28.56 4.91
CA GLU A 69 21.01 29.28 5.56
C GLU A 69 22.33 29.18 4.75
N LEU A 70 22.68 28.00 4.23
CA LEU A 70 23.96 27.75 3.53
C LEU A 70 23.89 27.93 2.01
N GLY A 71 22.67 27.99 1.45
CA GLY A 71 22.46 27.88 0.02
C GLY A 71 22.73 26.46 -0.52
N LYS A 72 22.44 26.25 -1.81
CA LYS A 72 22.55 24.94 -2.46
C LYS A 72 24.00 24.43 -2.50
N GLU A 73 24.96 25.30 -2.80
CA GLU A 73 26.37 24.95 -2.90
C GLU A 73 26.99 24.70 -1.53
N GLY A 74 26.75 25.59 -0.55
CA GLY A 74 27.26 25.41 0.81
C GLY A 74 26.71 24.15 1.50
N PHE A 75 25.43 23.83 1.29
CA PHE A 75 24.87 22.57 1.79
C PHE A 75 25.51 21.33 1.13
N ALA A 76 25.75 21.38 -0.18
CA ALA A 76 26.41 20.30 -0.91
C ALA A 76 27.87 20.13 -0.45
N GLU A 77 28.59 21.23 -0.24
CA GLU A 77 29.96 21.22 0.27
C GLU A 77 30.04 20.64 1.70
N MET A 78 29.18 21.13 2.61
CA MET A 78 29.13 20.65 3.99
C MET A 78 28.86 19.14 4.04
N THR A 79 27.85 18.68 3.28
CA THR A 79 27.48 17.26 3.28
C THR A 79 28.55 16.39 2.62
N ALA A 80 29.18 16.83 1.53
CA ALA A 80 30.28 16.12 0.89
C ALA A 80 31.52 16.01 1.80
N ARG A 81 31.80 17.05 2.59
CA ARG A 81 32.92 17.06 3.53
C ARG A 81 32.69 16.19 4.76
N ARG A 82 31.46 16.14 5.27
CA ARG A 82 31.16 15.58 6.60
C ARG A 82 30.44 14.25 6.59
N ILE A 83 29.86 13.83 5.47
CA ILE A 83 29.05 12.61 5.39
C ILE A 83 29.69 11.59 4.47
N THR A 84 29.95 10.41 5.02
CA THR A 84 30.34 9.22 4.26
C THR A 84 29.27 8.16 4.45
N ALA A 85 28.65 7.70 3.37
CA ALA A 85 27.66 6.62 3.46
C ALA A 85 28.29 5.27 3.11
N VAL A 86 27.98 4.24 3.89
CA VAL A 86 28.44 2.87 3.68
C VAL A 86 27.26 1.92 3.47
N ALA A 87 27.43 0.96 2.56
CA ALA A 87 26.42 -0.06 2.27
C ALA A 87 26.38 -1.09 3.40
N GLY A 88 25.21 -1.30 4.00
CA GLY A 88 25.06 -2.41 4.95
C GLY A 88 23.68 -2.53 5.59
N ASP A 89 23.52 -3.54 6.41
CA ASP A 89 22.27 -3.92 7.06
C ASP A 89 22.53 -4.51 8.45
N VAL A 90 21.92 -3.93 9.49
CA VAL A 90 22.03 -4.42 10.87
C VAL A 90 21.43 -5.83 11.06
N GLY A 91 20.57 -6.26 10.14
CA GLY A 91 20.03 -7.62 10.10
C GLY A 91 21.00 -8.68 9.58
N ARG A 92 22.24 -8.31 9.23
CA ARG A 92 23.27 -9.22 8.72
C ARG A 92 24.52 -9.20 9.59
N ASP A 93 25.16 -10.35 9.69
CA ASP A 93 26.42 -10.49 10.43
C ASP A 93 27.52 -9.62 9.78
N GLY A 94 28.39 -9.03 10.62
CA GLY A 94 29.34 -8.01 10.19
C GLY A 94 28.70 -6.76 9.55
N LEU A 95 27.40 -6.53 9.79
CA LEU A 95 26.57 -5.47 9.21
C LEU A 95 26.50 -5.51 7.67
N GLY A 96 26.97 -6.59 7.04
CA GLY A 96 27.13 -6.68 5.58
C GLY A 96 28.11 -5.66 5.00
N LEU A 97 29.03 -5.11 5.80
CA LEU A 97 30.06 -4.17 5.35
C LEU A 97 31.14 -4.88 4.53
N ASP A 98 31.60 -4.21 3.48
CA ASP A 98 32.81 -4.59 2.74
C ASP A 98 34.09 -4.16 3.49
N ALA A 99 35.27 -4.41 2.90
CA ALA A 99 36.55 -4.10 3.53
C ALA A 99 36.67 -2.60 3.88
N THR A 100 36.35 -1.71 2.95
CA THR A 100 36.39 -0.25 3.17
C THR A 100 35.37 0.20 4.22
N GLY A 101 34.16 -0.36 4.20
CA GLY A 101 33.14 -0.10 5.21
C GLY A 101 33.56 -0.54 6.61
N ARG A 102 34.27 -1.68 6.73
CA ARG A 102 34.84 -2.18 8.00
C ARG A 102 35.94 -1.27 8.52
N GLU A 103 36.84 -0.79 7.66
CA GLU A 103 37.90 0.17 8.02
C GLU A 103 37.29 1.49 8.52
N LEU A 104 36.30 2.04 7.79
CA LEU A 104 35.59 3.24 8.21
C LEU A 104 34.87 3.03 9.54
N PHE A 105 34.19 1.90 9.73
CA PHE A 105 33.54 1.56 11.00
C PHE A 105 34.56 1.49 12.15
N ALA A 106 35.70 0.81 11.96
CA ALA A 106 36.75 0.69 12.98
C ALA A 106 37.37 2.03 13.38
N SER A 107 37.39 3.01 12.46
CA SER A 107 37.93 4.34 12.71
C SER A 107 36.99 5.29 13.48
N CYS A 108 35.75 4.87 13.75
CA CYS A 108 34.77 5.71 14.45
C CYS A 108 35.03 5.71 15.96
N ASP A 109 34.94 6.88 16.60
CA ASP A 109 35.06 7.04 18.05
C ASP A 109 33.77 6.63 18.79
N THR A 110 32.63 6.89 18.15
CA THR A 110 31.30 6.70 18.73
C THR A 110 30.39 6.04 17.71
N ILE A 111 29.58 5.09 18.17
CA ILE A 111 28.54 4.44 17.37
C ILE A 111 27.19 4.79 17.96
N ILE A 112 26.32 5.44 17.19
CA ILE A 112 24.93 5.70 17.56
C ILE A 112 24.04 4.71 16.79
N HIS A 113 23.54 3.71 17.50
CA HIS A 113 22.65 2.70 16.94
C HIS A 113 21.18 3.10 17.12
N SER A 114 20.59 3.71 16.08
CA SER A 114 19.16 4.08 16.05
C SER A 114 18.32 3.23 15.08
N ALA A 115 18.92 2.32 14.30
CA ALA A 115 18.18 1.45 13.41
C ALA A 115 17.26 0.50 14.19
N ALA A 116 15.97 0.51 13.85
CA ALA A 116 14.98 -0.37 14.45
C ALA A 116 13.83 -0.63 13.48
N THR A 117 13.19 -1.79 13.65
CA THR A 117 11.88 -2.06 13.09
C THR A 117 10.83 -1.66 14.13
N VAL A 118 10.25 -0.46 13.95
CA VAL A 118 9.36 0.20 14.92
C VAL A 118 7.87 -0.03 14.66
N SER A 119 7.50 -1.05 13.88
CA SER A 119 6.10 -1.37 13.61
C SER A 119 5.57 -2.34 14.67
N PHE A 120 4.40 -2.04 15.23
CA PHE A 120 3.73 -2.92 16.20
C PHE A 120 3.30 -4.26 15.59
N ASP A 121 3.13 -4.29 14.27
CA ASP A 121 2.82 -5.45 13.44
C ASP A 121 4.03 -5.94 12.63
N SER A 122 5.24 -5.77 13.17
CA SER A 122 6.43 -6.35 12.55
C SER A 122 6.42 -7.86 12.70
N PRO A 123 6.72 -8.62 11.62
CA PRO A 123 6.98 -10.06 11.73
C PRO A 123 8.04 -10.35 12.79
N LEU A 124 7.80 -11.33 13.67
CA LEU A 124 8.68 -11.65 14.80
C LEU A 124 10.13 -11.93 14.35
N ASP A 125 10.32 -12.67 13.26
CA ASP A 125 11.63 -12.95 12.70
C ASP A 125 12.38 -11.65 12.32
N SER A 126 11.69 -10.73 11.63
CA SER A 126 12.28 -9.45 11.27
C SER A 126 12.56 -8.56 12.51
N ALA A 127 11.68 -8.58 13.50
CA ALA A 127 11.85 -7.83 14.74
C ALA A 127 13.08 -8.33 15.52
N VAL A 128 13.25 -9.65 15.63
CA VAL A 128 14.41 -10.29 16.26
C VAL A 128 15.70 -9.97 15.51
N GLU A 129 15.73 -10.11 14.18
CA GLU A 129 16.96 -9.85 13.42
C GLU A 129 17.44 -8.40 13.51
N VAL A 130 16.51 -7.45 13.58
CA VAL A 130 16.85 -6.02 13.59
C VAL A 130 16.99 -5.46 15.00
N ASN A 131 15.99 -5.67 15.86
CA ASN A 131 15.95 -5.00 17.18
C ASN A 131 16.73 -5.76 18.25
N LEU A 132 16.74 -7.10 18.19
CA LEU A 132 17.47 -7.94 19.14
C LEU A 132 18.91 -8.12 18.67
N MET A 133 19.10 -8.71 17.49
CA MET A 133 20.44 -9.05 16.99
C MET A 133 21.21 -7.84 16.42
N GLY A 134 20.53 -6.78 15.96
CA GLY A 134 21.17 -5.59 15.41
C GLY A 134 22.20 -4.93 16.34
N PRO A 135 21.84 -4.55 17.58
CA PRO A 135 22.82 -4.01 18.53
C PRO A 135 23.92 -5.03 18.88
N THR A 136 23.58 -6.31 19.05
CA THR A 136 24.54 -7.38 19.33
C THR A 136 25.58 -7.54 18.22
N ARG A 137 25.17 -7.47 16.95
CA ARG A 137 26.06 -7.56 15.79
C ARG A 137 27.04 -6.39 15.68
N ILE A 138 26.63 -5.20 16.10
CA ILE A 138 27.52 -4.03 16.17
C ILE A 138 28.62 -4.29 17.20
N ALA A 139 28.26 -4.73 18.40
CA ALA A 139 29.24 -5.07 19.43
C ALA A 139 30.16 -6.22 19.00
N GLN A 140 29.62 -7.26 18.38
CA GLN A 140 30.40 -8.37 17.85
C GLN A 140 31.39 -7.92 16.78
N LEU A 141 30.98 -7.03 15.86
CA LEU A 141 31.88 -6.47 14.85
C LEU A 141 32.99 -5.61 15.48
N CYS A 142 32.68 -4.83 16.52
CA CYS A 142 33.71 -4.09 17.27
C CYS A 142 34.75 -5.05 17.88
N ASN A 143 34.29 -6.13 18.51
CA ASN A 143 35.16 -7.16 19.09
C ASN A 143 35.98 -7.90 18.02
N GLU A 144 35.38 -8.24 16.86
CA GLU A 144 36.06 -8.84 15.71
C GLU A 144 37.20 -7.95 15.19
N LEU A 145 36.97 -6.64 15.14
CA LEU A 145 37.95 -5.64 14.67
C LEU A 145 38.91 -5.15 15.76
N GLY A 146 38.75 -5.60 17.00
CA GLY A 146 39.59 -5.21 18.13
C GLY A 146 39.45 -3.74 18.53
N VAL A 147 38.29 -3.11 18.29
CA VAL A 147 38.00 -1.71 18.62
C VAL A 147 36.95 -1.62 19.74
N ALA A 148 37.01 -0.55 20.54
CA ALA A 148 36.07 -0.32 21.64
C ALA A 148 35.50 1.12 21.62
N PRO A 149 34.80 1.52 20.54
CA PRO A 149 34.14 2.82 20.47
C PRO A 149 33.00 2.92 21.48
N HIS A 150 32.58 4.14 21.83
CA HIS A 150 31.40 4.34 22.66
C HIS A 150 30.13 3.96 21.89
N LEU A 151 29.42 2.92 22.32
CA LEU A 151 28.18 2.47 21.69
C LEU A 151 26.97 3.05 22.42
N VAL A 152 26.30 4.02 21.78
CA VAL A 152 25.01 4.57 22.20
C VAL A 152 23.90 3.80 21.50
N ALA A 153 23.23 2.89 22.23
CA ALA A 153 22.16 2.06 21.71
C ALA A 153 20.78 2.67 22.02
N VAL A 154 19.99 2.98 20.99
CA VAL A 154 18.62 3.47 21.16
C VAL A 154 17.66 2.29 21.37
N SER A 155 17.02 2.26 22.53
CA SER A 155 16.00 1.29 22.91
C SER A 155 14.64 1.98 23.06
N THR A 156 13.84 1.64 24.07
CA THR A 156 12.55 2.28 24.36
C THR A 156 12.18 2.16 25.84
N CYS A 157 11.48 3.14 26.40
CA CYS A 157 10.91 3.05 27.74
C CYS A 157 9.99 1.83 27.92
N TYR A 158 9.35 1.37 26.84
CA TYR A 158 8.44 0.23 26.87
C TYR A 158 9.12 -1.13 27.09
N VAL A 159 10.46 -1.17 27.18
CA VAL A 159 11.19 -2.29 27.81
C VAL A 159 10.95 -2.38 29.34
N ALA A 160 10.05 -1.56 29.87
CA ALA A 160 9.43 -1.73 31.19
C ALA A 160 8.33 -2.82 31.23
N GLY A 161 7.72 -3.14 30.09
CA GLY A 161 6.63 -4.11 29.96
C GLY A 161 5.30 -3.53 30.42
N ASN A 162 4.30 -4.39 30.59
CA ASN A 162 2.97 -4.01 31.08
C ASN A 162 2.93 -3.81 32.61
N ARG A 163 4.06 -3.41 33.21
CA ARG A 163 4.14 -3.16 34.65
C ARG A 163 3.32 -1.92 35.03
N ARG A 164 2.95 -1.86 36.31
CA ARG A 164 2.29 -0.71 36.91
C ARG A 164 3.23 -0.02 37.90
N GLY A 165 3.33 1.30 37.80
CA GLY A 165 4.14 2.15 38.69
C GLY A 165 5.61 2.28 38.28
N ASN A 166 6.47 2.43 39.29
CA ASN A 166 7.93 2.61 39.28
C ASN A 166 8.69 1.97 38.11
N ALA A 167 9.22 2.76 37.17
CA ALA A 167 10.11 2.32 36.10
C ALA A 167 11.50 3.00 36.14
N PRO A 168 12.44 2.54 37.00
CA PRO A 168 13.74 3.19 37.17
C PRO A 168 14.71 2.96 35.99
N GLU A 169 15.74 3.81 35.91
CA GLU A 169 16.81 3.77 34.90
C GLU A 169 17.86 2.69 35.19
N ILE A 170 17.42 1.43 35.17
CA ILE A 170 18.23 0.23 35.40
C ILE A 170 18.24 -0.67 34.16
N LEU A 171 19.19 -1.62 34.09
CA LEU A 171 19.20 -2.62 33.03
C LEU A 171 17.94 -3.49 33.10
N VAL A 172 17.52 -4.03 31.95
CA VAL A 172 16.27 -4.80 31.86
C VAL A 172 16.29 -6.01 32.78
N ASP A 173 17.41 -6.71 32.89
CA ASP A 173 17.63 -7.92 33.69
C ASP A 173 17.84 -7.64 35.19
N GLU A 174 18.11 -6.39 35.57
CA GLU A 174 18.13 -5.93 36.97
C GLU A 174 16.71 -5.64 37.49
N SER A 175 15.71 -5.56 36.61
CA SER A 175 14.32 -5.30 37.00
C SER A 175 13.71 -6.53 37.67
N PRO A 176 13.05 -6.40 38.84
CA PRO A 176 12.37 -7.52 39.48
C PRO A 176 11.15 -8.03 38.70
N PHE A 177 10.71 -7.29 37.68
CA PHE A 177 9.60 -7.65 36.79
C PHE A 177 10.07 -8.32 35.49
N PHE A 178 11.38 -8.46 35.28
CA PHE A 178 11.91 -9.10 34.10
C PHE A 178 11.77 -10.62 34.20
N VAL A 179 11.17 -11.22 33.17
CA VAL A 179 11.10 -12.66 33.04
C VAL A 179 12.37 -13.14 32.34
N ASP A 180 13.21 -13.85 33.07
CA ASP A 180 14.44 -14.43 32.53
C ASP A 180 14.11 -15.49 31.47
N VAL A 181 14.36 -15.14 30.21
CA VAL A 181 14.25 -16.04 29.05
C VAL A 181 15.56 -16.07 28.27
N ASP A 182 15.95 -17.26 27.80
CA ASP A 182 17.11 -17.40 26.93
C ASP A 182 16.85 -16.74 25.57
N TRP A 183 17.44 -15.56 25.36
CA TRP A 183 17.28 -14.81 24.13
C TRP A 183 17.84 -15.57 22.91
N ARG A 184 18.82 -16.48 23.08
CA ARG A 184 19.35 -17.30 21.97
C ARG A 184 18.29 -18.29 21.50
N GLY A 185 17.66 -18.99 22.44
CA GLY A 185 16.49 -19.83 22.17
C GLY A 185 15.33 -19.08 21.49
N GLU A 186 15.06 -17.83 21.90
CA GLU A 186 14.04 -17.00 21.24
C GLU A 186 14.40 -16.63 19.79
N VAL A 187 15.69 -16.35 19.52
CA VAL A 187 16.18 -16.09 18.15
C VAL A 187 16.02 -17.33 17.28
N GLU A 188 16.47 -18.48 17.76
CA GLU A 188 16.32 -19.76 17.03
C GLU A 188 14.85 -20.12 16.84
N GLY A 189 14.02 -19.92 17.85
CA GLY A 189 12.57 -20.13 17.82
C GLY A 189 11.90 -19.27 16.76
N ALA A 190 12.21 -17.97 16.70
CA ALA A 190 11.68 -17.07 15.68
C ALA A 190 12.09 -17.48 14.26
N ARG A 191 13.38 -17.83 14.06
CA ARG A 191 13.89 -18.33 12.77
C ARG A 191 13.25 -19.66 12.36
N ARG A 192 12.98 -20.54 13.31
CA ARG A 192 12.30 -21.83 13.06
C ARG A 192 10.83 -21.60 12.71
N ALA A 193 10.11 -20.81 13.50
CA ALA A 193 8.72 -20.46 13.24
C ALA A 193 8.51 -19.85 11.84
N ARG A 194 9.45 -19.00 11.38
CA ARG A 194 9.45 -18.47 10.01
C ARG A 194 9.58 -19.57 8.96
N ARG A 195 10.50 -20.52 9.15
CA ARG A 195 10.71 -21.67 8.24
C ARG A 195 9.48 -22.59 8.24
N ASP A 196 8.91 -22.87 9.39
CA ASP A 196 7.73 -23.72 9.54
C ASP A 196 6.50 -23.07 8.88
N ALA A 197 6.28 -21.77 9.09
CA ALA A 197 5.21 -21.04 8.41
C ALA A 197 5.42 -20.99 6.89
N ASP A 198 6.67 -20.79 6.43
CA ASP A 198 6.96 -20.83 4.99
C ASP A 198 6.72 -22.23 4.39
N ALA A 199 7.05 -23.31 5.11
CA ALA A 199 6.74 -24.68 4.71
C ALA A 199 5.22 -24.94 4.70
N GLU A 200 4.49 -24.55 5.76
CA GLU A 200 3.02 -24.66 5.84
C GLU A 200 2.35 -23.93 4.66
N SER A 201 2.84 -22.74 4.31
CA SER A 201 2.28 -21.95 3.22
C SER A 201 2.35 -22.61 1.83
N ARG A 202 3.14 -23.69 1.68
CA ARG A 202 3.29 -24.44 0.43
C ARG A 202 2.61 -25.80 0.44
N THR A 203 1.81 -26.12 1.46
CA THR A 203 0.98 -27.33 1.40
C THR A 203 -0.10 -27.18 0.32
N PRO A 204 -0.56 -28.29 -0.30
CA PRO A 204 -1.59 -28.24 -1.34
C PRO A 204 -2.86 -27.49 -0.90
N GLU A 205 -3.29 -27.68 0.35
CA GLU A 205 -4.49 -27.06 0.90
C GLU A 205 -4.35 -25.53 0.99
N LYS A 206 -3.19 -25.04 1.42
CA LYS A 206 -2.91 -23.59 1.50
C LYS A 206 -2.76 -22.97 0.13
N LEU A 207 -2.06 -23.65 -0.79
CA LEU A 207 -1.90 -23.18 -2.16
C LEU A 207 -3.26 -23.06 -2.87
N GLU A 208 -4.17 -24.02 -2.66
CA GLU A 208 -5.53 -23.94 -3.19
C GLU A 208 -6.32 -22.79 -2.54
N GLN A 209 -6.15 -22.55 -1.24
CA GLN A 209 -6.75 -21.39 -0.57
C GLN A 209 -6.24 -20.06 -1.15
N PHE A 210 -4.94 -19.91 -1.36
CA PHE A 210 -4.35 -18.69 -1.94
C PHE A 210 -4.76 -18.51 -3.39
N ARG A 211 -4.80 -19.60 -4.17
CA ARG A 211 -5.31 -19.60 -5.55
C ARG A 211 -6.77 -19.16 -5.58
N ALA A 212 -7.63 -19.73 -4.74
CA ALA A 212 -9.03 -19.33 -4.63
C ALA A 212 -9.18 -17.85 -4.19
N GLY A 213 -8.29 -17.37 -3.31
CA GLY A 213 -8.19 -15.95 -2.95
C GLY A 213 -7.85 -15.05 -4.13
N ALA A 214 -6.84 -15.42 -4.93
CA ALA A 214 -6.46 -14.69 -6.14
C ALA A 214 -7.61 -14.65 -7.16
N HIS A 215 -8.32 -15.76 -7.38
CA HIS A 215 -9.50 -15.81 -8.26
C HIS A 215 -10.66 -14.95 -7.73
N ARG A 216 -10.81 -14.86 -6.41
CA ARG A 216 -11.83 -13.99 -5.80
C ARG A 216 -11.55 -12.51 -6.05
N GLU A 217 -10.29 -12.10 -5.96
CA GLU A 217 -9.88 -10.70 -6.12
C GLU A 217 -9.77 -10.28 -7.59
N LEU A 218 -9.15 -11.10 -8.44
CA LEU A 218 -8.84 -10.75 -9.83
C LEU A 218 -9.85 -11.32 -10.85
N GLY A 219 -10.62 -12.36 -10.49
CA GLY A 219 -11.49 -13.04 -11.44
C GLY A 219 -10.69 -13.74 -12.55
N ALA A 220 -11.14 -13.63 -13.80
CA ALA A 220 -10.53 -14.26 -14.97
C ALA A 220 -9.33 -13.46 -15.53
N ALA A 221 -8.44 -12.94 -14.67
CA ALA A 221 -7.32 -12.08 -15.04
C ALA A 221 -6.13 -12.79 -15.71
N GLY A 222 -6.26 -14.09 -16.00
CA GLY A 222 -5.19 -14.90 -16.57
C GLY A 222 -4.25 -15.56 -15.55
N THR A 223 -3.63 -16.66 -15.97
CA THR A 223 -2.72 -17.52 -15.21
C THR A 223 -1.52 -16.77 -14.62
N PRO A 224 -0.77 -15.91 -15.35
CA PRO A 224 0.39 -15.21 -14.79
C PRO A 224 0.01 -14.24 -13.67
N LEU A 225 -0.99 -13.38 -13.87
CA LEU A 225 -1.45 -12.44 -12.85
C LEU A 225 -2.04 -13.16 -11.64
N LEU A 226 -2.79 -14.25 -11.88
CA LEU A 226 -3.29 -15.10 -10.81
C LEU A 226 -2.15 -15.77 -10.03
N ALA A 227 -1.08 -16.21 -10.69
CA ALA A 227 0.08 -16.81 -10.05
C ALA A 227 0.87 -15.79 -9.22
N GLU A 228 1.15 -14.60 -9.76
CA GLU A 228 1.80 -13.50 -9.02
C GLU A 228 0.96 -13.11 -7.79
N LYS A 229 -0.35 -12.99 -7.95
CA LYS A 229 -1.24 -12.67 -6.85
C LYS A 229 -1.32 -13.78 -5.81
N THR A 230 -1.32 -15.05 -6.25
CA THR A 230 -1.28 -16.20 -5.34
C THR A 230 -0.01 -16.18 -4.50
N GLU A 231 1.14 -15.90 -5.12
CA GLU A 231 2.41 -15.78 -4.40
C GLU A 231 2.43 -14.59 -3.45
N ALA A 232 1.89 -13.43 -3.87
CA ALA A 232 1.75 -12.26 -2.99
C ALA A 232 0.87 -12.56 -1.76
N LEU A 233 -0.25 -13.28 -1.94
CA LEU A 233 -1.12 -13.71 -0.83
C LEU A 233 -0.40 -14.70 0.10
N ARG A 234 0.38 -15.63 -0.45
CA ARG A 234 1.20 -16.56 0.33
C ARG A 234 2.23 -15.81 1.19
N ILE A 235 3.02 -14.92 0.58
CA ILE A 235 4.03 -14.10 1.28
C ILE A 235 3.37 -13.29 2.40
N LYS A 236 2.22 -12.66 2.11
CA LYS A 236 1.45 -11.92 3.11
C LYS A 236 1.00 -12.82 4.25
N TRP A 237 0.48 -14.01 3.95
CA TRP A 237 0.05 -14.97 4.97
C TRP A 237 1.19 -15.38 5.91
N VAL A 238 2.39 -15.67 5.40
CA VAL A 238 3.54 -15.99 6.26
C VAL A 238 3.92 -14.80 7.12
N SER A 239 3.90 -13.58 6.56
CA SER A 239 4.12 -12.34 7.32
C SER A 239 3.10 -12.18 8.46
N ASP A 240 1.80 -12.29 8.16
CA ASP A 240 0.71 -12.18 9.13
C ASP A 240 0.85 -13.23 10.25
N ARG A 241 1.24 -14.46 9.89
CA ARG A 241 1.51 -15.54 10.84
C ARG A 241 2.64 -15.20 11.79
N MET A 242 3.73 -14.60 11.29
CA MET A 242 4.84 -14.16 12.13
C MET A 242 4.48 -12.98 13.03
N VAL A 243 3.58 -12.09 12.60
CA VAL A 243 3.02 -11.02 13.44
C VAL A 243 2.20 -11.61 14.58
N GLU A 244 1.33 -12.60 14.29
CA GLU A 244 0.53 -13.28 15.30
C GLU A 244 1.42 -14.01 16.33
N THR A 245 2.43 -14.76 15.86
CA THR A 245 3.40 -15.44 16.72
C THR A 245 4.13 -14.45 17.63
N GLY A 246 4.61 -13.32 17.07
CA GLY A 246 5.29 -12.28 17.85
C GLY A 246 4.38 -11.65 18.91
N ARG A 247 3.14 -11.30 18.55
CA ARG A 247 2.16 -10.75 19.47
C ARG A 247 1.85 -11.74 20.61
N ALA A 248 1.64 -13.01 20.28
CA ALA A 248 1.34 -14.05 21.27
C ALA A 248 2.53 -14.28 22.21
N ARG A 249 3.75 -14.37 21.68
CA ARG A 249 4.96 -14.59 22.49
C ARG A 249 5.25 -13.40 23.40
N ALA A 250 5.22 -12.19 22.87
CA ALA A 250 5.41 -10.96 23.63
C ALA A 250 4.39 -10.84 24.78
N GLY A 251 3.10 -11.02 24.47
CA GLY A 251 2.03 -10.97 25.47
C GLY A 251 2.16 -12.05 26.56
N SER A 252 2.62 -13.26 26.21
CA SER A 252 2.85 -14.33 27.19
C SER A 252 3.95 -14.01 28.21
N LEU A 253 4.85 -13.09 27.88
CA LEU A 253 5.98 -12.66 28.72
C LEU A 253 5.77 -11.27 29.34
N GLY A 254 4.57 -10.68 29.20
CA GLY A 254 4.23 -9.40 29.82
C GLY A 254 4.61 -8.16 29.01
N TRP A 255 4.96 -8.31 27.73
CA TRP A 255 5.23 -7.18 26.82
C TRP A 255 3.98 -6.75 26.04
N PRO A 256 3.84 -5.45 25.75
CA PRO A 256 2.69 -4.95 24.97
C PRO A 256 2.68 -5.48 23.54
N ASP A 257 3.85 -5.70 22.94
CA ASP A 257 4.02 -6.22 21.58
C ASP A 257 5.43 -6.77 21.31
N ALA A 258 5.62 -7.25 20.07
CA ALA A 258 6.89 -7.79 19.58
C ALA A 258 8.01 -6.73 19.51
N TYR A 259 7.69 -5.44 19.40
CA TYR A 259 8.69 -4.37 19.35
C TYR A 259 9.35 -4.17 20.73
N ALA A 260 8.55 -3.92 21.76
CA ALA A 260 9.04 -3.78 23.13
C ALA A 260 9.77 -5.05 23.60
N TYR A 261 9.21 -6.22 23.28
CA TYR A 261 9.81 -7.52 23.56
C TYR A 261 11.20 -7.69 22.92
N SER A 262 11.31 -7.45 21.60
CA SER A 262 12.58 -7.60 20.88
C SER A 262 13.64 -6.57 21.32
N LYS A 263 13.23 -5.36 21.69
CA LYS A 263 14.12 -4.35 22.28
C LYS A 263 14.64 -4.76 23.66
N ALA A 264 13.78 -5.27 24.53
CA ALA A 264 14.18 -5.72 25.85
C ALA A 264 15.20 -6.87 25.77
N LEU A 265 14.94 -7.88 24.94
CA LEU A 265 15.92 -8.96 24.71
C LEU A 265 17.18 -8.45 24.01
N GLY A 266 17.07 -7.45 23.14
CA GLY A 266 18.22 -6.82 22.48
C GLY A 266 19.15 -6.11 23.45
N GLU A 267 18.62 -5.45 24.48
CA GLU A 267 19.43 -4.85 25.54
C GLU A 267 20.23 -5.93 26.28
N ARG A 268 19.57 -7.00 26.73
CA ARG A 268 20.25 -8.11 27.39
C ARG A 268 21.31 -8.75 26.51
N ALA A 269 20.97 -9.07 25.26
CA ALA A 269 21.88 -9.67 24.30
C ALA A 269 23.08 -8.75 24.00
N LEU A 270 22.86 -7.42 23.93
CA LEU A 270 23.94 -6.45 23.78
C LEU A 270 24.88 -6.49 24.98
N ILE A 271 24.36 -6.39 26.20
CA ILE A 271 25.20 -6.37 27.40
C ILE A 271 26.00 -7.67 27.57
N GLU A 272 25.38 -8.84 27.31
CA GLU A 272 26.07 -10.13 27.37
C GLU A 272 27.20 -10.26 26.33
N ASN A 273 27.08 -9.62 25.17
CA ASN A 273 28.03 -9.75 24.05
C ASN A 273 28.91 -8.50 23.83
N ARG A 274 28.85 -7.50 24.73
CA ARG A 274 29.56 -6.23 24.52
C ARG A 274 31.08 -6.38 24.51
N GLY A 275 31.61 -7.39 25.20
CA GLY A 275 33.06 -7.54 25.37
C GLY A 275 33.66 -6.30 26.04
N ALA A 276 34.68 -5.70 25.41
CA ALA A 276 35.31 -4.47 25.90
C ALA A 276 34.58 -3.18 25.47
N VAL A 277 33.56 -3.29 24.61
CA VAL A 277 32.83 -2.12 24.09
C VAL A 277 32.02 -1.47 25.22
N PRO A 278 32.25 -0.18 25.51
CA PRO A 278 31.43 0.53 26.47
C PRO A 278 30.08 0.92 25.87
N VAL A 279 29.01 0.78 26.66
CA VAL A 279 27.63 0.89 26.17
C VAL A 279 26.83 1.87 27.02
N SER A 280 26.12 2.79 26.35
CA SER A 280 25.05 3.59 26.93
C SER A 280 23.74 3.28 26.21
N ILE A 281 22.66 3.05 26.96
CA ILE A 281 21.34 2.73 26.43
C ILE A 281 20.43 3.95 26.62
N VAL A 282 19.89 4.47 25.53
CA VAL A 282 18.92 5.58 25.55
C VAL A 282 17.54 5.04 25.27
N ARG A 283 16.60 5.20 26.20
CA ARG A 283 15.22 4.68 26.14
C ARG A 283 14.23 5.82 25.96
N PRO A 284 13.85 6.20 24.73
CA PRO A 284 12.76 7.15 24.51
C PRO A 284 11.37 6.52 24.77
N SER A 285 10.40 7.33 25.20
CA SER A 285 8.97 7.01 25.18
C SER A 285 8.37 7.23 23.77
N ILE A 286 7.06 7.49 23.63
CA ILE A 286 6.44 7.68 22.30
C ILE A 286 6.98 8.98 21.69
N ILE A 287 7.74 8.85 20.61
CA ILE A 287 8.34 10.00 19.95
C ILE A 287 7.30 10.65 19.03
N GLU A 288 6.96 11.91 19.31
CA GLU A 288 6.02 12.72 18.53
C GLU A 288 6.73 13.89 17.81
N SER A 289 5.93 14.73 17.14
CA SER A 289 6.42 15.89 16.39
C SER A 289 7.39 16.77 17.18
N ALA A 290 8.38 17.35 16.49
CA ALA A 290 9.34 18.26 17.09
C ALA A 290 8.65 19.43 17.81
N LEU A 291 9.18 19.78 18.98
CA LEU A 291 8.74 20.96 19.74
C LEU A 291 9.25 22.23 19.06
N ALA A 292 10.52 22.26 18.70
CA ALA A 292 11.20 23.41 18.11
C ALA A 292 12.00 23.06 16.86
N GLU A 293 12.76 21.95 16.85
CA GLU A 293 13.79 21.70 15.83
C GLU A 293 13.58 20.41 15.01
N PRO A 294 13.79 20.39 13.68
CA PRO A 294 14.31 21.46 12.82
C PRO A 294 13.31 22.60 12.56
N VAL A 295 12.02 22.30 12.67
CA VAL A 295 10.92 23.27 12.72
C VAL A 295 9.83 22.72 13.66
N PRO A 296 9.06 23.59 14.35
CA PRO A 296 7.95 23.14 15.17
C PRO A 296 6.97 22.29 14.35
N GLY A 297 6.59 21.14 14.90
CA GLY A 297 5.63 20.24 14.26
C GLY A 297 6.23 19.31 13.21
N TRP A 298 7.55 19.37 12.99
CA TRP A 298 8.20 18.43 12.09
C TRP A 298 8.00 16.99 12.58
N ILE A 299 7.35 16.18 11.74
CA ILE A 299 7.00 14.79 12.04
C ILE A 299 7.09 13.97 10.76
N ARG A 300 7.56 12.73 10.88
CA ARG A 300 7.74 11.83 9.75
C ARG A 300 7.13 10.46 10.01
N GLY A 301 6.29 10.05 9.06
CA GLY A 301 5.54 8.80 9.18
C GLY A 301 4.19 9.06 9.83
N PHE A 302 3.22 8.24 9.49
CA PHE A 302 1.85 8.30 10.01
C PHE A 302 1.60 6.96 10.71
N ARG A 303 2.21 6.79 11.89
CA ARG A 303 2.47 5.45 12.48
C ARG A 303 2.29 5.36 13.99
N MET A 304 2.21 6.47 14.73
CA MET A 304 2.07 6.48 16.19
C MET A 304 0.66 6.98 16.56
N ALA A 305 0.48 8.11 17.23
CA ALA A 305 -0.86 8.57 17.63
C ALA A 305 -1.73 9.05 16.44
N GLU A 306 -1.12 9.47 15.33
CA GLU A 306 -1.77 10.22 14.26
C GLU A 306 -2.93 9.47 13.58
N PRO A 307 -2.82 8.16 13.26
CA PRO A 307 -3.92 7.40 12.67
C PRO A 307 -5.16 7.32 13.57
N ILE A 308 -4.99 7.24 14.90
CA ILE A 308 -6.12 7.23 15.83
C ILE A 308 -6.78 8.60 15.85
N ILE A 309 -5.99 9.67 15.97
CA ILE A 309 -6.46 11.05 16.01
C ILE A 309 -7.30 11.36 14.75
N ILE A 310 -6.84 10.97 13.57
CA ILE A 310 -7.58 11.18 12.32
C ILE A 310 -8.80 10.26 12.19
N SER A 311 -8.71 9.01 12.64
CA SER A 311 -9.87 8.10 12.64
C SER A 311 -10.99 8.62 13.54
N TYR A 312 -10.62 9.23 14.66
CA TYR A 312 -11.53 9.98 15.53
C TYR A 312 -12.13 11.20 14.85
N ALA A 313 -11.29 12.04 14.26
CA ALA A 313 -11.72 13.25 13.57
C ALA A 313 -12.67 12.97 12.39
N ARG A 314 -12.61 11.75 11.82
CA ARG A 314 -13.55 11.24 10.80
C ARG A 314 -14.84 10.65 11.38
N GLY A 315 -15.01 10.63 12.70
CA GLY A 315 -16.18 10.07 13.39
C GLY A 315 -16.23 8.54 13.42
N LEU A 316 -15.14 7.84 13.06
CA LEU A 316 -15.10 6.37 13.02
C LEU A 316 -14.98 5.76 14.42
N LEU A 317 -14.27 6.43 15.33
CA LEU A 317 -14.06 5.99 16.71
C LEU A 317 -14.92 6.80 17.67
N LYS A 318 -15.97 6.18 18.22
CA LYS A 318 -16.87 6.80 19.21
C LYS A 318 -16.36 6.70 20.65
N GLN A 319 -15.36 5.86 20.88
CA GLN A 319 -14.84 5.50 22.20
C GLN A 319 -13.31 5.41 22.12
N PHE A 320 -12.64 5.82 23.20
CA PHE A 320 -11.18 5.74 23.30
C PHE A 320 -10.77 4.56 24.19
N PRO A 321 -9.91 3.64 23.72
CA PRO A 321 -9.43 2.52 24.51
C PRO A 321 -8.30 2.99 25.44
N GLY A 322 -8.62 3.46 26.64
CA GLY A 322 -7.62 3.87 27.62
C GLY A 322 -8.23 4.20 28.98
N VAL A 323 -7.37 4.32 29.98
CA VAL A 323 -7.75 4.77 31.34
C VAL A 323 -7.57 6.29 31.40
N PRO A 324 -8.61 7.07 31.75
CA PRO A 324 -8.53 8.54 31.70
C PRO A 324 -7.44 9.12 32.61
N GLU A 325 -7.16 8.46 33.73
CA GLU A 325 -6.11 8.82 34.69
C GLU A 325 -4.70 8.40 34.23
N GLY A 326 -4.61 7.49 33.25
CA GLY A 326 -3.32 7.00 32.74
C GLY A 326 -2.50 8.11 32.08
N ILE A 327 -1.18 8.00 32.21
CA ILE A 327 -0.23 8.91 31.57
C ILE A 327 0.04 8.40 30.15
N VAL A 328 -0.09 9.29 29.17
CA VAL A 328 0.34 9.05 27.79
C VAL A 328 1.74 9.62 27.63
N ASP A 329 2.75 8.75 27.76
CA ASP A 329 4.14 9.20 27.77
C ASP A 329 4.64 9.48 26.36
N VAL A 330 4.55 10.76 25.97
CA VAL A 330 5.02 11.29 24.70
C VAL A 330 6.22 12.21 24.93
N ILE A 331 7.12 12.24 23.96
CA ILE A 331 8.30 13.08 23.97
C ILE A 331 8.59 13.63 22.56
N PRO A 332 8.84 14.94 22.38
CA PRO A 332 9.23 15.50 21.09
C PRO A 332 10.56 14.94 20.56
N VAL A 333 10.65 14.68 19.25
CA VAL A 333 11.82 14.07 18.60
C VAL A 333 13.13 14.84 18.80
N ASP A 334 13.05 16.17 18.91
CA ASP A 334 14.20 17.05 19.10
C ASP A 334 14.80 16.94 20.50
N LEU A 335 13.98 16.74 21.54
CA LEU A 335 14.47 16.45 22.89
C LEU A 335 15.18 15.09 22.92
N VAL A 336 14.67 14.10 22.18
CA VAL A 336 15.30 12.77 22.09
C VAL A 336 16.64 12.82 21.37
N SER A 337 16.73 13.53 20.24
CA SER A 337 18.00 13.67 19.51
C SER A 337 19.04 14.45 20.32
N ALA A 338 18.64 15.52 21.02
CA ALA A 338 19.51 16.26 21.92
C ALA A 338 20.05 15.38 23.05
N ALA A 339 19.20 14.58 23.69
CA ALA A 339 19.63 13.63 24.71
C ALA A 339 20.64 12.61 24.16
N ILE A 340 20.41 12.05 22.97
CA ILE A 340 21.35 11.10 22.33
C ILE A 340 22.71 11.76 22.07
N ILE A 341 22.72 13.01 21.57
CA ILE A 341 23.97 13.76 21.33
C ILE A 341 24.68 14.06 22.65
N ALA A 342 23.95 14.46 23.69
CA ALA A 342 24.52 14.71 25.01
C ALA A 342 25.13 13.45 25.64
N VAL A 343 24.48 12.29 25.47
CA VAL A 343 25.03 10.99 25.91
C VAL A 343 26.30 10.65 25.14
N ALA A 344 26.30 10.82 23.81
CA ALA A 344 27.50 10.62 23.00
C ALA A 344 28.65 11.55 23.43
N ALA A 345 28.35 12.81 23.74
CA ALA A 345 29.32 13.82 24.16
C ALA A 345 29.86 13.61 25.58
N LYS A 346 29.04 13.08 26.50
CA LYS A 346 29.47 12.66 27.85
C LYS A 346 30.55 11.59 27.77
N GLY A 347 30.46 10.72 26.76
CA GLY A 347 31.34 9.58 26.59
C GLY A 347 30.96 8.40 27.48
N PRO A 348 31.73 7.30 27.41
CA PRO A 348 31.40 6.05 28.07
C PRO A 348 31.74 6.02 29.56
N GLU A 349 30.89 5.36 30.34
CA GLU A 349 31.18 4.93 31.72
C GLU A 349 31.65 3.46 31.75
N PRO A 350 32.40 3.01 32.78
CA PRO A 350 32.83 1.61 32.90
C PRO A 350 31.66 0.62 32.98
N ALA A 351 30.60 1.00 33.70
CA ALA A 351 29.37 0.24 33.81
C ALA A 351 28.36 0.71 32.74
N PRO A 352 27.57 -0.20 32.15
CA PRO A 352 26.51 0.19 31.23
C PRO A 352 25.55 1.17 31.88
N GLU A 353 25.33 2.31 31.22
CA GLU A 353 24.39 3.33 31.69
C GLU A 353 23.08 3.25 30.92
N VAL A 354 21.96 3.37 31.62
CA VAL A 354 20.63 3.52 31.04
C VAL A 354 20.12 4.92 31.31
N ILE A 355 19.66 5.61 30.27
CA ILE A 355 19.03 6.93 30.35
C ILE A 355 17.66 6.84 29.68
N GLN A 356 16.61 7.20 30.41
CA GLN A 356 15.25 7.27 29.88
C GLN A 356 14.95 8.70 29.40
N VAL A 357 14.31 8.82 28.24
CA VAL A 357 13.92 10.09 27.64
C VAL A 357 12.40 10.08 27.48
N ALA A 358 11.73 10.52 28.54
CA ALA A 358 10.28 10.46 28.69
C ALA A 358 9.78 11.77 29.33
N SER A 359 8.46 11.95 29.44
CA SER A 359 7.88 13.12 30.11
C SER A 359 7.13 12.77 31.39
N GLY A 360 6.57 11.57 31.49
CA GLY A 360 5.51 11.24 32.44
C GLY A 360 5.80 11.48 33.91
N SER A 361 7.03 11.23 34.38
CA SER A 361 7.37 11.40 35.80
C SER A 361 7.70 12.84 36.22
N ARG A 362 7.97 13.74 35.26
CA ARG A 362 8.38 15.13 35.53
C ARG A 362 7.38 16.16 34.99
N ASN A 363 6.68 15.83 33.91
CA ASN A 363 5.67 16.66 33.24
C ASN A 363 4.56 15.78 32.62
N PRO A 364 3.65 15.22 33.43
CA PRO A 364 2.68 14.22 32.97
C PRO A 364 1.61 14.80 32.03
N LEU A 365 1.38 14.12 30.90
CA LEU A 365 0.19 14.28 30.07
C LEU A 365 -0.78 13.12 30.35
N HIS A 366 -1.97 13.40 30.88
CA HIS A 366 -3.00 12.38 31.09
C HIS A 366 -3.81 12.13 29.82
N TYR A 367 -4.27 10.88 29.61
CA TYR A 367 -5.16 10.54 28.49
C TYR A 367 -6.40 11.44 28.46
N ARG A 368 -7.05 11.70 29.61
CA ARG A 368 -8.19 12.62 29.68
C ARG A 368 -7.86 13.98 29.06
N ARG A 369 -6.71 14.56 29.43
CA ARG A 369 -6.29 15.88 28.95
C ARG A 369 -6.02 15.87 27.45
N LEU A 370 -5.30 14.87 26.95
CA LEU A 370 -5.07 14.71 25.52
C LEU A 370 -6.38 14.58 24.74
N VAL A 371 -7.30 13.72 25.20
CA VAL A 371 -8.63 13.54 24.61
C VAL A 371 -9.39 14.85 24.52
N ASP A 372 -9.38 15.65 25.58
CA ASP A 372 -10.08 16.94 25.62
C ASP A 372 -9.47 17.94 24.63
N LEU A 373 -8.14 18.08 24.61
CA LEU A 373 -7.43 18.96 23.67
C LEU A 373 -7.71 18.57 22.21
N VAL A 374 -7.71 17.28 21.90
CA VAL A 374 -8.03 16.77 20.54
C VAL A 374 -9.49 17.04 20.18
N SER A 375 -10.41 16.75 21.11
CA SER A 375 -11.86 16.92 20.88
C SER A 375 -12.21 18.39 20.67
N ASP A 376 -11.67 19.28 21.49
CA ASP A 376 -11.92 20.72 21.41
C ASP A 376 -11.35 21.29 20.11
N TRP A 377 -10.11 20.92 19.75
CA TRP A 377 -9.47 21.40 18.53
C TRP A 377 -10.23 21.00 17.26
N PHE A 378 -10.69 19.74 17.15
CA PHE A 378 -11.52 19.31 16.01
C PHE A 378 -12.97 19.80 16.08
N GLY A 379 -13.45 20.21 17.26
CA GLY A 379 -14.69 20.96 17.40
C GLY A 379 -14.59 22.35 16.76
N GLU A 380 -13.44 23.00 16.92
CA GLU A 380 -13.11 24.30 16.30
C GLU A 380 -12.71 24.17 14.82
N HIS A 381 -12.02 23.08 14.45
CA HIS A 381 -11.45 22.82 13.12
C HIS A 381 -11.97 21.49 12.55
N PRO A 382 -13.27 21.39 12.21
CA PRO A 382 -13.85 20.12 11.78
C PRO A 382 -13.22 19.62 10.48
N LEU A 383 -13.10 18.30 10.36
CA LEU A 383 -12.78 17.70 9.07
C LEU A 383 -13.98 17.77 8.14
N TYR A 384 -13.73 17.94 6.84
CA TYR A 384 -14.80 17.99 5.84
C TYR A 384 -14.87 16.70 5.03
N ASP A 385 -16.09 16.21 4.83
CA ASP A 385 -16.36 15.05 3.99
C ASP A 385 -16.20 15.37 2.48
N THR A 386 -16.43 14.37 1.63
CA THR A 386 -16.33 14.54 0.18
C THR A 386 -17.35 15.51 -0.41
N LYS A 387 -18.44 15.80 0.32
CA LYS A 387 -19.51 16.74 -0.04
C LYS A 387 -19.29 18.13 0.57
N GLY A 388 -18.18 18.34 1.28
CA GLY A 388 -17.89 19.60 1.95
C GLY A 388 -18.74 19.86 3.19
N GLN A 389 -19.30 18.82 3.80
CA GLN A 389 -19.99 18.91 5.09
C GLN A 389 -18.99 18.69 6.24
N PRO A 390 -19.08 19.47 7.32
CA PRO A 390 -18.26 19.26 8.50
C PRO A 390 -18.64 17.93 9.18
N ILE A 391 -17.64 17.14 9.52
CA ILE A 391 -17.76 15.91 10.27
C ILE A 391 -17.80 16.27 11.75
N MET A 392 -18.94 16.00 12.38
CA MET A 392 -19.09 16.20 13.81
C MET A 392 -18.32 15.13 14.57
N VAL A 393 -17.30 15.56 15.31
CA VAL A 393 -16.54 14.65 16.17
C VAL A 393 -17.40 14.18 17.35
N PRO A 394 -17.44 12.87 17.63
CA PRO A 394 -18.16 12.37 18.80
C PRO A 394 -17.43 12.82 20.08
N LYS A 395 -18.15 13.09 21.16
CA LYS A 395 -17.48 13.21 22.47
C LYS A 395 -16.96 11.83 22.88
N TRP A 396 -15.64 11.69 22.99
CA TRP A 396 -15.02 10.43 23.40
C TRP A 396 -15.52 10.04 24.81
N LYS A 397 -16.07 8.83 24.89
CA LYS A 397 -16.32 8.15 26.16
C LYS A 397 -15.18 7.16 26.38
N PHE A 398 -14.63 7.14 27.59
CA PHE A 398 -13.73 6.09 28.03
C PHE A 398 -14.57 4.84 28.28
N SER A 399 -14.23 3.74 27.62
CA SER A 399 -14.87 2.43 27.80
C SER A 399 -13.80 1.34 27.85
N GLY A 400 -14.17 0.15 28.33
CA GLY A 400 -13.28 -1.00 28.28
C GLY A 400 -12.97 -1.37 26.83
N ARG A 401 -11.69 -1.62 26.52
CA ARG A 401 -11.17 -2.00 25.19
C ARG A 401 -11.97 -3.14 24.52
N GLY A 402 -12.50 -4.08 25.30
CA GLY A 402 -13.33 -5.19 24.82
C GLY A 402 -14.54 -4.72 24.02
N ASP A 403 -15.23 -3.67 24.48
CA ASP A 403 -16.47 -3.20 23.87
C ASP A 403 -16.24 -2.58 22.49
N VAL A 404 -15.19 -1.77 22.35
CA VAL A 404 -14.80 -1.12 21.08
C VAL A 404 -14.36 -2.17 20.06
N LYS A 405 -13.53 -3.11 20.50
CA LYS A 405 -12.99 -4.19 19.66
C LYS A 405 -14.10 -5.09 19.14
N ASP A 406 -15.04 -5.49 20.00
CA ASP A 406 -16.16 -6.33 19.62
C ASP A 406 -17.15 -5.62 18.70
N GLN A 407 -17.38 -4.32 18.90
CA GLN A 407 -18.20 -3.52 18.00
C GLN A 407 -17.59 -3.47 16.59
N LEU A 408 -16.31 -3.16 16.47
CA LEU A 408 -15.61 -3.09 15.18
C LEU A 408 -15.56 -4.46 14.50
N ARG A 409 -15.28 -5.55 15.24
CA ARG A 409 -15.33 -6.93 14.71
C ARG A 409 -16.70 -7.30 14.15
N ARG A 410 -17.79 -6.96 14.86
CA ARG A 410 -19.18 -7.17 14.37
C ARG A 410 -19.47 -6.37 13.11
N ALA A 411 -19.00 -5.12 13.04
CA ALA A 411 -19.16 -4.26 11.87
C ALA A 411 -18.41 -4.82 10.65
N THR A 412 -17.12 -5.14 10.79
CA THR A 412 -16.30 -5.74 9.73
C THR A 412 -16.90 -7.05 9.22
N LYS A 413 -17.34 -7.95 10.11
CA LYS A 413 -17.95 -9.24 9.72
C LYS A 413 -19.26 -9.03 8.94
N SER A 414 -20.09 -8.10 9.37
CA SER A 414 -21.36 -7.77 8.69
C SER A 414 -21.13 -7.16 7.31
N LEU A 415 -20.18 -6.22 7.20
CA LEU A 415 -19.82 -5.57 5.94
C LEU A 415 -19.20 -6.57 4.95
N SER A 416 -18.31 -7.45 5.41
CA SER A 416 -17.73 -8.52 4.59
C SER A 416 -18.79 -9.48 4.02
N ARG A 417 -19.81 -9.82 4.82
CA ARG A 417 -20.94 -10.63 4.36
C ARG A 417 -21.76 -9.91 3.28
N ALA A 418 -22.05 -8.62 3.48
CA ALA A 418 -22.80 -7.82 2.51
C ALA A 418 -22.04 -7.67 1.19
N GLU A 419 -20.74 -7.41 1.24
CA GLU A 419 -19.86 -7.32 0.07
C GLU A 419 -19.82 -8.65 -0.72
N SER A 420 -19.69 -9.77 -0.01
CA SER A 420 -19.69 -11.11 -0.63
C SER A 420 -20.99 -11.40 -1.40
N VAL A 421 -22.14 -10.95 -0.88
CA VAL A 421 -23.44 -11.10 -1.54
C VAL A 421 -23.53 -10.22 -2.79
N LEU A 422 -23.11 -8.95 -2.70
CA LEU A 422 -23.15 -8.02 -3.82
C LEU A 422 -22.18 -8.40 -4.94
N GLY A 423 -21.00 -8.92 -4.59
CA GLY A 423 -20.01 -9.42 -5.56
C GLY A 423 -20.47 -10.65 -6.35
N ALA A 424 -21.51 -11.36 -5.87
CA ALA A 424 -22.12 -12.48 -6.60
C ALA A 424 -23.17 -12.04 -7.63
N LEU A 425 -23.68 -10.80 -7.53
CA LEU A 425 -24.68 -10.25 -8.44
C LEU A 425 -24.02 -9.65 -9.71
N PRO A 426 -24.64 -9.81 -10.90
CA PRO A 426 -24.10 -9.28 -12.16
C PRO A 426 -24.38 -7.77 -12.30
N LEU A 427 -23.86 -6.96 -11.38
CA LEU A 427 -24.02 -5.51 -11.39
C LEU A 427 -22.95 -4.86 -12.29
N ARG A 428 -23.37 -3.84 -13.06
CA ARG A 428 -22.49 -3.04 -13.93
C ARG A 428 -22.83 -1.56 -13.84
N GLY A 429 -21.86 -0.71 -14.16
CA GLY A 429 -22.05 0.73 -14.18
C GLY A 429 -22.44 1.32 -12.82
N ARG A 430 -23.44 2.20 -12.75
CA ARG A 430 -23.86 2.89 -11.51
C ARG A 430 -24.21 1.96 -10.35
N GLN A 431 -24.68 0.75 -10.61
CA GLN A 431 -25.01 -0.21 -9.55
C GLN A 431 -23.77 -0.79 -8.87
N ALA A 432 -22.65 -0.88 -9.58
CA ALA A 432 -21.37 -1.33 -9.03
C ALA A 432 -20.81 -0.33 -8.00
N GLU A 433 -21.12 0.96 -8.14
CA GLU A 433 -20.63 2.01 -7.23
C GLU A 433 -21.13 1.83 -5.79
N PHE A 434 -22.32 1.23 -5.60
CA PHE A 434 -22.84 0.89 -4.27
C PHE A 434 -21.99 -0.20 -3.60
N GLY A 435 -21.58 -1.22 -4.35
CA GLY A 435 -20.68 -2.27 -3.86
C GLY A 435 -19.35 -1.68 -3.42
N THR A 436 -18.80 -0.75 -4.19
CA THR A 436 -17.53 -0.09 -3.85
C THR A 436 -17.64 0.78 -2.58
N SER A 437 -18.77 1.47 -2.36
CA SER A 437 -18.97 2.23 -1.12
C SER A 437 -19.01 1.35 0.14
N LEU A 438 -19.49 0.10 0.01
CA LEU A 438 -19.50 -0.85 1.13
C LEU A 438 -18.10 -1.40 1.43
N GLU A 439 -17.32 -1.68 0.39
CA GLU A 439 -15.92 -2.09 0.52
C GLU A 439 -15.10 -0.99 1.21
N GLU A 440 -15.26 0.28 0.81
CA GLU A 440 -14.61 1.42 1.45
C GLU A 440 -14.89 1.49 2.96
N LYS A 441 -16.16 1.30 3.37
CA LYS A 441 -16.55 1.25 4.79
C LYS A 441 -15.95 0.04 5.52
N ARG A 442 -15.86 -1.12 4.87
CA ARG A 442 -15.22 -2.31 5.46
C ARG A 442 -13.75 -2.04 5.73
N GLU A 443 -13.03 -1.52 4.74
CA GLU A 443 -11.62 -1.18 4.87
C GLU A 443 -11.38 -0.11 5.95
N GLU A 444 -12.27 0.88 6.07
CA GLU A 444 -12.23 1.85 7.18
C GLU A 444 -12.41 1.20 8.55
N ALA A 445 -13.37 0.28 8.68
CA ALA A 445 -13.60 -0.45 9.93
C ALA A 445 -12.43 -1.38 10.28
N GLU A 446 -11.82 -2.06 9.29
CA GLU A 446 -10.63 -2.90 9.48
C GLU A 446 -9.42 -2.08 9.92
N ARG A 447 -9.19 -0.92 9.30
CA ARG A 447 -8.13 0.00 9.73
C ARG A 447 -8.34 0.46 11.17
N ALA A 448 -9.57 0.88 11.52
CA ALA A 448 -9.91 1.29 12.88
C ALA A 448 -9.70 0.15 13.89
N LEU A 449 -10.12 -1.08 13.56
CA LEU A 449 -9.90 -2.25 14.40
C LEU A 449 -8.41 -2.54 14.60
N GLY A 450 -7.62 -2.48 13.53
CA GLY A 450 -6.17 -2.64 13.60
C GLY A 450 -5.53 -1.63 14.55
N TYR A 451 -5.90 -0.35 14.45
CA TYR A 451 -5.40 0.68 15.37
C TYR A 451 -5.81 0.40 16.82
N VAL A 452 -7.10 0.11 17.09
CA VAL A 452 -7.55 -0.20 18.47
C VAL A 452 -6.82 -1.42 19.05
N GLU A 453 -6.56 -2.45 18.25
CA GLU A 453 -5.79 -3.61 18.71
C GLU A 453 -4.35 -3.26 19.03
N ILE A 454 -3.70 -2.45 18.20
CA ILE A 454 -2.30 -2.02 18.35
C ILE A 454 -2.11 -1.12 19.57
N TYR A 455 -2.86 -0.02 19.64
CA TYR A 455 -2.61 1.03 20.63
C TYR A 455 -3.22 0.75 22.01
N GLY A 456 -4.22 -0.15 22.08
CA GLY A 456 -4.82 -0.52 23.35
C GLY A 456 -3.83 -1.14 24.35
N ALA A 457 -2.76 -1.80 23.87
CA ALA A 457 -1.72 -2.34 24.77
C ALA A 457 -0.89 -1.24 25.45
N TYR A 458 -0.63 -0.14 24.74
CA TYR A 458 0.11 1.02 25.26
C TYR A 458 -0.75 1.88 26.20
N ALA A 459 -2.05 1.97 25.94
CA ALA A 459 -2.99 2.67 26.81
C ALA A 459 -3.27 1.95 28.15
N GLU A 460 -2.90 0.67 28.25
CA GLU A 460 -2.94 -0.12 29.48
C GLU A 460 -1.61 -0.09 30.25
N CYS A 461 -0.53 0.44 29.66
CA CYS A 461 0.76 0.57 30.32
C CYS A 461 0.69 1.72 31.34
N GLU A 462 0.76 1.39 32.62
CA GLU A 462 0.76 2.36 33.73
C GLU A 462 2.17 2.51 34.33
N ALA A 463 3.21 2.31 33.51
CA ALA A 463 4.59 2.48 33.92
C ALA A 463 4.93 3.98 34.07
N ILE A 464 5.61 4.34 35.15
CA ILE A 464 6.08 5.70 35.44
C ILE A 464 7.60 5.73 35.25
N TYR A 465 8.05 6.18 34.08
CA TYR A 465 9.48 6.19 33.71
C TYR A 465 10.27 7.22 34.52
N GLY A 466 11.21 6.73 35.34
CA GLY A 466 12.14 7.56 36.10
C GLY A 466 13.13 8.27 35.18
N LEU A 467 13.47 9.52 35.52
CA LEU A 467 14.28 10.42 34.69
C LEU A 467 15.45 11.03 35.48
N ASP A 468 15.90 10.38 36.54
CA ASP A 468 16.86 10.97 37.48
C ASP A 468 18.23 11.20 36.84
N ARG A 469 18.72 10.25 36.02
CA ARG A 469 19.95 10.38 35.23
C ARG A 469 19.78 11.34 34.06
N LEU A 470 18.62 11.37 33.40
CA LEU A 470 18.34 12.38 32.36
C LEU A 470 18.45 13.80 32.93
N ILE A 471 17.79 14.05 34.07
CA ILE A 471 17.81 15.38 34.71
C ILE A 471 19.19 15.70 35.27
N ALA A 472 19.90 14.72 35.87
CA ALA A 472 21.27 14.93 36.31
C ALA A 472 22.21 15.27 35.13
N LEU A 473 22.03 14.61 33.97
CA LEU A 473 22.76 14.93 32.75
C LEU A 473 22.40 16.33 32.25
N TRP A 474 21.13 16.71 32.27
CA TRP A 474 20.69 18.06 31.89
C TRP A 474 21.33 19.14 32.78
N ASP A 475 21.29 18.94 34.09
CA ASP A 475 21.79 19.90 35.08
C ASP A 475 23.33 20.00 35.07
N SER A 476 24.05 19.00 34.53
CA SER A 476 25.51 19.06 34.39
C SER A 476 25.99 19.93 33.22
N HIS A 477 25.10 20.33 32.31
CA HIS A 477 25.46 21.09 31.12
C HIS A 477 25.49 22.60 31.35
N SER A 478 26.32 23.29 30.56
CA SER A 478 26.38 24.75 30.57
C SER A 478 25.06 25.37 30.09
N ALA A 479 24.80 26.62 30.46
CA ALA A 479 23.62 27.34 29.97
C ALA A 479 23.60 27.50 28.43
N GLU A 480 24.74 27.40 27.75
CA GLU A 480 24.84 27.38 26.29
C GLU A 480 24.43 26.04 25.72
N ASP A 481 25.00 24.95 26.22
CA ASP A 481 24.62 23.59 25.84
C ASP A 481 23.13 23.32 26.10
N GLN A 482 22.59 23.83 27.22
CA GLN A 482 21.16 23.72 27.53
C GLN A 482 20.28 24.43 26.50
N ARG A 483 20.72 25.57 25.95
CA ARG A 483 19.97 26.26 24.88
C ARG A 483 20.05 25.48 23.56
N ASP A 484 21.25 25.02 23.19
CA ASP A 484 21.50 24.45 21.86
C ASP A 484 21.10 22.96 21.77
N PHE A 485 21.08 22.26 22.90
CA PHE A 485 20.73 20.85 23.05
C PHE A 485 19.68 20.66 24.15
N CYS A 486 18.55 21.38 24.07
CA CYS A 486 17.46 21.21 25.02
C CYS A 486 16.88 19.78 25.00
N PHE A 487 16.96 19.08 26.13
CA PHE A 487 16.33 17.76 26.35
C PHE A 487 15.56 17.67 27.68
N ASP A 488 15.25 18.81 28.31
CA ASP A 488 14.44 18.85 29.53
C ASP A 488 12.94 18.72 29.20
N PRO A 489 12.24 17.66 29.63
CA PRO A 489 10.81 17.48 29.33
C PRO A 489 9.90 18.49 30.04
N ARG A 490 10.40 19.23 31.04
CA ARG A 490 9.61 20.24 31.77
C ARG A 490 9.30 21.47 30.93
N VAL A 491 9.99 21.68 29.81
CA VAL A 491 9.74 22.81 28.89
C VAL A 491 8.51 22.62 28.01
N ILE A 492 7.89 21.44 28.04
CA ILE A 492 6.75 21.11 27.18
C ILE A 492 5.46 21.70 27.79
N GLU A 493 4.97 22.78 27.18
CA GLU A 493 3.64 23.30 27.47
C GLU A 493 2.58 22.53 26.68
N TRP A 494 1.93 21.56 27.33
CA TRP A 494 1.05 20.58 26.66
C TRP A 494 -0.08 21.19 25.83
N ASP A 495 -0.73 22.24 26.32
CA ASP A 495 -1.81 22.92 25.61
C ASP A 495 -1.34 23.49 24.27
N SER A 496 -0.26 24.27 24.30
CA SER A 496 0.32 24.89 23.09
C SER A 496 0.93 23.82 22.18
N PHE A 497 1.67 22.86 22.74
CA PHE A 497 2.26 21.77 21.95
C PHE A 497 1.20 20.97 21.21
N VAL A 498 0.11 20.55 21.87
CA VAL A 498 -0.94 19.75 21.21
C VAL A 498 -1.73 20.59 20.20
N ARG A 499 -2.21 21.78 20.59
CA ARG A 499 -3.15 22.57 19.76
C ARG A 499 -2.47 23.35 18.64
N GLU A 500 -1.28 23.89 18.87
CA GLU A 500 -0.61 24.81 17.97
C GLU A 500 0.47 24.12 17.12
N ILE A 501 1.06 23.03 17.61
CA ILE A 501 2.20 22.36 16.97
C ILE A 501 1.80 20.99 16.40
N HIS A 502 1.34 20.08 17.27
CA HIS A 502 1.14 18.68 16.92
C HIS A 502 -0.09 18.46 16.02
N LEU A 503 -1.29 18.89 16.43
CA LEU A 503 -2.53 18.65 15.68
C LEU A 503 -2.54 19.28 14.27
N PRO A 504 -2.08 20.53 14.06
CA PRO A 504 -1.96 21.09 12.72
C PRO A 504 -1.04 20.25 11.82
N SER A 505 0.05 19.73 12.39
CA SER A 505 1.00 18.87 11.68
C SER A 505 0.38 17.51 11.32
N VAL A 506 -0.38 16.91 12.23
CA VAL A 506 -1.15 15.68 11.99
C VAL A 506 -2.12 15.87 10.82
N VAL A 507 -2.88 16.96 10.81
CA VAL A 507 -3.83 17.30 9.73
C VAL A 507 -3.11 17.46 8.38
N LYS A 508 -1.99 18.21 8.37
CA LYS A 508 -1.17 18.44 7.18
C LYS A 508 -0.63 17.13 6.61
N GLN A 509 -0.06 16.27 7.47
CA GLN A 509 0.52 14.98 7.08
C GLN A 509 -0.55 13.99 6.60
N ALA A 510 -1.71 13.96 7.27
CA ALA A 510 -2.85 13.13 6.88
C ALA A 510 -3.53 13.62 5.59
N ARG A 511 -3.20 14.82 5.12
CA ARG A 511 -3.79 15.48 3.93
C ARG A 511 -5.32 15.53 4.01
N VAL A 512 -5.84 15.70 5.22
CA VAL A 512 -7.28 15.84 5.47
C VAL A 512 -7.70 17.31 5.35
N ARG A 513 -8.97 17.54 5.03
CA ARG A 513 -9.49 18.90 4.80
C ARG A 513 -10.08 19.46 6.08
N THR A 514 -9.63 20.65 6.48
CA THR A 514 -10.16 21.42 7.60
C THR A 514 -10.84 22.73 7.18
N THR A 515 -10.92 23.01 5.87
CA THR A 515 -11.56 24.22 5.33
C THR A 515 -12.77 23.89 4.46
N PRO A 516 -13.87 24.66 4.55
CA PRO A 516 -15.01 24.53 3.67
C PRO A 516 -14.64 24.98 2.25
N GLY A 517 -14.92 24.13 1.25
CA GLY A 517 -14.68 24.47 -0.15
C GLY A 517 -14.54 23.26 -1.06
N GLY A 518 -15.18 23.32 -2.23
CA GLY A 518 -14.87 22.45 -3.35
C GLY A 518 -13.45 22.69 -3.84
N LYS A 519 -12.78 21.68 -4.41
CA LYS A 519 -11.47 21.87 -5.04
C LYS A 519 -11.58 22.96 -6.12
N VAL A 520 -10.76 24.00 -6.03
CA VAL A 520 -10.54 24.95 -7.13
C VAL A 520 -9.50 24.33 -8.06
N GLY A 521 -9.93 23.87 -9.23
CA GLY A 521 -9.07 23.19 -10.21
C GLY A 521 -9.69 21.90 -10.74
N PRO A 522 -9.10 21.31 -11.81
CA PRO A 522 -9.68 20.15 -12.45
C PRO A 522 -9.78 18.97 -11.47
N THR A 523 -10.91 18.26 -11.49
CA THR A 523 -11.10 17.03 -10.72
C THR A 523 -10.05 15.99 -11.15
N ARG A 524 -9.80 14.98 -10.30
CA ARG A 524 -8.91 13.86 -10.66
C ARG A 524 -9.33 13.25 -12.00
N GLU A 525 -10.62 13.04 -12.17
CA GLU A 525 -11.22 12.51 -13.39
C GLU A 525 -10.96 13.41 -14.60
N GLN A 526 -11.07 14.73 -14.46
CA GLN A 526 -10.74 15.68 -15.53
C GLN A 526 -9.24 15.62 -15.91
N ARG A 527 -8.35 15.53 -14.92
CA ARG A 527 -6.90 15.37 -15.19
C ARG A 527 -6.58 14.06 -15.91
N LEU A 528 -7.15 12.94 -15.44
CA LEU A 528 -6.96 11.63 -16.06
C LEU A 528 -7.52 11.62 -17.50
N ARG A 529 -8.68 12.24 -17.74
CA ARG A 529 -9.25 12.39 -19.08
C ARG A 529 -8.32 13.19 -20.02
N ALA A 530 -7.72 14.27 -19.51
CA ALA A 530 -6.78 15.07 -20.29
C ALA A 530 -5.51 14.28 -20.63
N GLN A 531 -4.96 13.53 -19.69
CA GLN A 531 -3.78 12.68 -19.91
C GLN A 531 -4.00 11.61 -20.99
N VAL A 532 -5.17 10.99 -20.97
CA VAL A 532 -5.54 9.95 -21.94
C VAL A 532 -5.63 10.49 -23.38
N LEU A 533 -6.01 11.76 -23.55
CA LEU A 533 -6.08 12.42 -24.87
C LEU A 533 -4.87 13.34 -25.14
N ALA A 534 -3.81 13.22 -24.35
CA ALA A 534 -2.65 14.06 -24.50
C ALA A 534 -1.88 13.68 -25.79
N PRO A 535 -1.42 14.65 -26.61
CA PRO A 535 -0.81 14.36 -27.93
C PRO A 535 0.42 13.45 -27.88
N GLU A 536 1.05 13.28 -26.71
CA GLU A 536 2.20 12.42 -26.52
C GLU A 536 1.84 10.93 -26.50
N ARG A 537 0.54 10.57 -26.31
CA ARG A 537 0.14 9.17 -26.36
C ARG A 537 0.28 8.65 -27.79
N GLN A 538 0.79 7.42 -27.94
CA GLN A 538 1.13 6.90 -29.26
C GLN A 538 0.00 6.06 -29.88
N PHE A 539 -0.77 5.35 -29.06
CA PHE A 539 -1.89 4.54 -29.53
C PHE A 539 -3.00 4.40 -28.48
N ALA A 540 -4.19 3.98 -28.95
CA ALA A 540 -5.33 3.65 -28.12
C ALA A 540 -5.95 2.32 -28.55
N ALA A 541 -5.92 1.34 -27.64
CA ALA A 541 -6.51 0.03 -27.80
C ALA A 541 -7.91 -0.03 -27.17
N PHE A 542 -8.86 -0.58 -27.91
CA PHE A 542 -10.25 -0.71 -27.46
C PHE A 542 -10.67 -2.18 -27.45
N ASP A 543 -11.35 -2.59 -26.39
CA ASP A 543 -12.25 -3.73 -26.43
C ASP A 543 -13.57 -3.34 -27.14
N LEU A 544 -14.33 -4.33 -27.61
CA LEU A 544 -15.62 -4.12 -28.26
C LEU A 544 -16.82 -4.20 -27.30
N GLU A 545 -16.94 -5.31 -26.57
CA GLU A 545 -18.19 -5.74 -25.95
C GLU A 545 -18.36 -5.09 -24.58
N ASN A 546 -19.39 -4.28 -24.41
CA ASN A 546 -19.67 -3.39 -23.28
C ASN A 546 -18.68 -2.22 -23.10
N THR A 547 -17.63 -2.18 -23.92
CA THR A 547 -16.75 -1.03 -24.09
C THR A 547 -17.25 -0.09 -25.19
N LEU A 548 -17.35 -0.54 -26.44
CA LEU A 548 -17.88 0.26 -27.56
C LEU A 548 -19.37 0.04 -27.81
N ILE A 549 -19.86 -1.17 -27.56
CA ILE A 549 -21.26 -1.56 -27.78
C ILE A 549 -21.84 -2.28 -26.57
N ALA A 550 -23.10 -2.04 -26.20
CA ALA A 550 -23.77 -2.77 -25.13
C ALA A 550 -24.29 -4.14 -25.61
N SER A 551 -23.38 -5.05 -25.95
CA SER A 551 -23.68 -6.35 -26.52
C SER A 551 -22.75 -7.44 -25.94
N ASN A 552 -22.90 -8.65 -26.47
CA ASN A 552 -21.98 -9.76 -26.30
C ASN A 552 -21.98 -10.66 -27.56
N VAL A 553 -21.01 -11.56 -27.64
CA VAL A 553 -20.85 -12.50 -28.77
C VAL A 553 -22.08 -13.41 -28.97
N VAL A 554 -22.79 -13.73 -27.89
CA VAL A 554 -24.02 -14.54 -27.93
C VAL A 554 -25.14 -13.80 -28.67
N THR A 555 -25.25 -12.49 -28.46
CA THR A 555 -26.22 -11.63 -29.16
C THR A 555 -25.92 -11.60 -30.66
N SER A 556 -24.65 -11.45 -31.04
CA SER A 556 -24.23 -11.40 -32.45
C SER A 556 -24.52 -12.73 -33.16
N TYR A 557 -24.21 -13.86 -32.50
CA TYR A 557 -24.58 -15.19 -33.01
C TYR A 557 -26.10 -15.37 -33.13
N ALA A 558 -26.86 -15.03 -32.09
CA ALA A 558 -28.32 -15.16 -32.10
C ALA A 558 -28.97 -14.33 -33.24
N PHE A 559 -28.45 -13.14 -33.51
CA PHE A 559 -28.90 -12.31 -34.63
C PHE A 559 -28.70 -13.03 -35.97
N LEU A 560 -27.49 -13.53 -36.21
CA LEU A 560 -27.14 -14.23 -37.45
C LEU A 560 -27.95 -15.52 -37.58
N ALA A 561 -27.87 -16.41 -36.58
CA ALA A 561 -28.50 -17.73 -36.56
C ALA A 561 -30.01 -17.69 -36.84
N THR A 562 -30.71 -16.67 -36.32
CA THR A 562 -32.18 -16.59 -36.41
C THR A 562 -32.71 -15.86 -37.63
N ARG A 563 -31.83 -15.20 -38.40
CA ARG A 563 -32.21 -14.30 -39.50
C ARG A 563 -33.01 -14.99 -40.61
N ARG A 564 -32.64 -16.24 -40.90
CA ARG A 564 -33.22 -17.06 -41.98
C ARG A 564 -34.13 -18.18 -41.48
N LEU A 565 -34.37 -18.26 -40.16
CA LEU A 565 -35.25 -19.27 -39.56
C LEU A 565 -36.75 -18.91 -39.67
N PRO A 566 -37.62 -19.91 -39.86
CA PRO A 566 -39.07 -19.77 -39.70
C PRO A 566 -39.47 -19.34 -38.28
N ARG A 567 -40.67 -18.76 -38.12
CA ARG A 567 -41.16 -18.25 -36.81
C ARG A 567 -41.14 -19.31 -35.70
N ALA A 568 -41.56 -20.54 -36.00
CA ALA A 568 -41.61 -21.64 -35.02
C ALA A 568 -40.22 -22.01 -34.50
N GLU A 569 -39.23 -22.08 -35.40
CA GLU A 569 -37.85 -22.43 -35.06
C GLU A 569 -37.12 -21.30 -34.32
N ARG A 570 -37.47 -20.04 -34.58
CA ARG A 570 -36.95 -18.88 -33.82
C ARG A 570 -37.37 -18.92 -32.35
N ILE A 571 -38.60 -19.34 -32.07
CA ILE A 571 -39.09 -19.51 -30.69
C ILE A 571 -38.31 -20.63 -30.01
N LYS A 572 -38.15 -21.78 -30.69
CA LYS A 572 -37.37 -22.91 -30.19
C LYS A 572 -35.91 -22.53 -29.89
N PHE A 573 -35.26 -21.78 -30.79
CA PHE A 573 -33.91 -21.26 -30.61
C PHE A 573 -33.82 -20.34 -29.38
N ALA A 574 -34.74 -19.39 -29.25
CA ALA A 574 -34.76 -18.48 -28.12
C ALA A 574 -34.94 -19.23 -26.79
N THR A 575 -35.80 -20.26 -26.75
CA THR A 575 -35.98 -21.10 -25.56
C THR A 575 -34.74 -21.92 -25.20
N SER A 576 -34.04 -22.51 -26.19
CA SER A 576 -32.80 -23.27 -25.90
C SER A 576 -31.70 -22.34 -25.41
N LEU A 577 -31.53 -21.17 -26.02
CA LEU A 577 -30.52 -20.19 -25.61
C LEU A 577 -30.73 -19.69 -24.16
N ILE A 578 -31.99 -19.49 -23.75
CA ILE A 578 -32.33 -19.16 -22.36
C ILE A 578 -31.97 -20.31 -21.42
N SER A 579 -32.27 -21.56 -21.82
CA SER A 579 -31.98 -22.75 -21.01
C SER A 579 -30.47 -23.02 -20.87
N GLU A 580 -29.68 -22.73 -21.91
CA GLU A 580 -28.22 -22.86 -21.91
C GLU A 580 -27.51 -21.70 -21.19
N GLY A 581 -28.18 -20.55 -21.04
CA GLY A 581 -27.63 -19.31 -20.50
C GLY A 581 -26.80 -19.47 -19.23
N PRO A 582 -27.28 -20.16 -18.17
CA PRO A 582 -26.50 -20.39 -16.95
C PRO A 582 -25.20 -21.18 -17.18
N SER A 583 -25.23 -22.17 -18.07
CA SER A 583 -24.05 -22.96 -18.43
C SER A 583 -23.02 -22.12 -19.20
N LEU A 584 -23.47 -21.33 -20.18
CA LEU A 584 -22.62 -20.41 -20.94
C LEU A 584 -21.96 -19.35 -20.04
N LEU A 585 -22.71 -18.77 -19.09
CA LEU A 585 -22.18 -17.83 -18.11
C LEU A 585 -21.16 -18.46 -17.15
N SER A 586 -21.37 -19.72 -16.76
CA SER A 586 -20.44 -20.48 -15.92
C SER A 586 -19.11 -20.73 -16.64
N LEU A 587 -19.17 -21.10 -17.93
CA LEU A 587 -17.99 -21.33 -18.77
C LEU A 587 -17.21 -20.03 -19.01
N ASP A 588 -17.87 -18.94 -19.40
CA ASP A 588 -17.23 -17.63 -19.63
C ASP A 588 -16.50 -17.10 -18.38
N ARG A 589 -17.06 -17.36 -17.19
CA ARG A 589 -16.44 -16.99 -15.91
C ARG A 589 -15.23 -17.84 -15.53
N LYS A 590 -15.14 -19.07 -16.03
CA LYS A 590 -14.02 -19.99 -15.76
C LYS A 590 -12.88 -19.75 -16.74
N ASP A 591 -13.19 -19.82 -18.03
CA ASP A 591 -12.24 -19.60 -19.11
C ASP A 591 -12.98 -19.06 -20.33
N ARG A 592 -12.70 -17.79 -20.66
CA ARG A 592 -13.34 -17.10 -21.77
C ARG A 592 -12.85 -17.62 -23.14
N SER A 593 -11.60 -18.07 -23.25
CA SER A 593 -11.05 -18.60 -24.49
C SER A 593 -11.72 -19.92 -24.84
N ASP A 594 -11.87 -20.82 -23.86
CA ASP A 594 -12.57 -22.10 -24.03
C ASP A 594 -14.06 -21.90 -24.33
N PHE A 595 -14.70 -20.95 -23.63
CA PHE A 595 -16.06 -20.54 -23.96
C PHE A 595 -16.19 -20.12 -25.43
N LEU A 596 -15.31 -19.24 -25.94
CA LEU A 596 -15.37 -18.80 -27.34
C LEU A 596 -15.13 -19.96 -28.31
N ARG A 597 -14.16 -20.85 -28.04
CA ARG A 597 -13.90 -22.03 -28.88
C ARG A 597 -15.12 -22.95 -28.97
N MET A 598 -15.71 -23.29 -27.83
CA MET A 598 -16.93 -24.11 -27.78
C MET A 598 -18.11 -23.37 -28.43
N PHE A 599 -18.24 -22.06 -28.21
CA PHE A 599 -19.36 -21.28 -28.72
C PHE A 599 -19.30 -21.13 -30.24
N TYR A 600 -18.14 -20.83 -30.81
CA TYR A 600 -17.95 -20.61 -32.24
C TYR A 600 -17.96 -21.88 -33.10
N ARG A 601 -17.83 -23.07 -32.51
CA ARG A 601 -18.13 -24.33 -33.21
C ARG A 601 -19.54 -24.39 -33.80
N ARG A 602 -20.48 -23.57 -33.31
CA ARG A 602 -21.84 -23.46 -33.85
C ARG A 602 -21.90 -22.89 -35.28
N TYR A 603 -20.80 -22.34 -35.80
CA TYR A 603 -20.70 -21.89 -37.20
C TYR A 603 -20.22 -22.99 -38.15
N ASP A 604 -19.96 -24.21 -37.68
CA ASP A 604 -19.59 -25.34 -38.55
C ASP A 604 -20.64 -25.59 -39.65
N GLY A 605 -20.17 -25.66 -40.89
CA GLY A 605 -20.99 -25.79 -42.09
C GLY A 605 -21.67 -24.51 -42.59
N ALA A 606 -21.45 -23.35 -41.95
CA ALA A 606 -22.06 -22.09 -42.37
C ALA A 606 -21.42 -21.54 -43.67
N PRO A 607 -22.21 -21.17 -44.70
CA PRO A 607 -21.67 -20.59 -45.93
C PRO A 607 -21.08 -19.19 -45.69
N VAL A 608 -19.85 -18.98 -46.16
CA VAL A 608 -19.10 -17.72 -45.94
C VAL A 608 -19.84 -16.52 -46.55
N GLU A 609 -20.24 -16.63 -47.82
CA GLU A 609 -20.96 -15.55 -48.53
C GLU A 609 -22.26 -15.15 -47.82
N GLN A 610 -22.97 -16.13 -47.25
CA GLN A 610 -24.21 -15.89 -46.52
C GLN A 610 -23.97 -15.10 -45.23
N ILE A 611 -22.92 -15.46 -44.48
CA ILE A 611 -22.53 -14.77 -43.25
C ILE A 611 -22.07 -13.35 -43.55
N ASP A 612 -21.27 -13.14 -44.58
CA ASP A 612 -20.79 -11.82 -44.96
C ASP A 612 -21.95 -10.87 -45.32
N GLU A 613 -22.93 -11.34 -46.09
CA GLU A 613 -24.16 -10.57 -46.38
C GLU A 613 -24.92 -10.23 -45.08
N ASP A 614 -25.14 -11.23 -44.23
CA ASP A 614 -25.97 -11.08 -43.04
C ASP A 614 -25.29 -10.21 -41.96
N ALA A 615 -23.95 -10.27 -41.87
CA ALA A 615 -23.13 -9.47 -40.97
C ALA A 615 -23.07 -7.99 -41.37
N ALA A 616 -22.99 -7.67 -42.67
CA ALA A 616 -23.06 -6.30 -43.16
C ALA A 616 -24.38 -5.62 -42.74
N GLU A 617 -25.50 -6.35 -42.81
CA GLU A 617 -26.78 -5.84 -42.34
C GLU A 617 -26.90 -5.78 -40.80
N MET A 618 -26.28 -6.73 -40.08
CA MET A 618 -26.22 -6.73 -38.61
C MET A 618 -25.60 -5.46 -38.07
N PHE A 619 -24.60 -4.90 -38.76
CA PHE A 619 -23.96 -3.65 -38.36
C PHE A 619 -24.97 -2.52 -38.13
N SER A 620 -25.83 -2.27 -39.12
CA SER A 620 -26.83 -1.19 -39.06
C SER A 620 -27.89 -1.41 -37.97
N ARG A 621 -28.32 -2.67 -37.76
CA ARG A 621 -29.48 -3.01 -36.93
C ARG A 621 -29.13 -3.40 -35.49
N LEU A 622 -27.91 -3.85 -35.24
CA LEU A 622 -27.47 -4.32 -33.93
C LEU A 622 -26.29 -3.50 -33.40
N ILE A 623 -25.20 -3.42 -34.15
CA ILE A 623 -23.95 -2.79 -33.68
C ILE A 623 -24.16 -1.28 -33.47
N ILE A 624 -24.71 -0.57 -34.45
CA ILE A 624 -25.01 0.88 -34.31
C ILE A 624 -26.04 1.11 -33.21
N ALA A 625 -27.14 0.35 -33.21
CA ALA A 625 -28.24 0.51 -32.24
C ALA A 625 -27.80 0.26 -30.78
N LYS A 626 -26.79 -0.59 -30.58
CA LYS A 626 -26.22 -0.90 -29.26
C LYS A 626 -24.94 -0.11 -28.95
N SER A 627 -24.41 0.64 -29.91
CA SER A 627 -23.19 1.43 -29.72
C SER A 627 -23.37 2.52 -28.66
N PHE A 628 -22.29 2.81 -27.94
CA PHE A 628 -22.23 3.94 -27.05
C PHE A 628 -21.72 5.16 -27.84
N PRO A 629 -22.51 6.22 -28.02
CA PRO A 629 -22.07 7.39 -28.79
C PRO A 629 -20.80 8.04 -28.22
N ALA A 630 -20.62 7.99 -26.90
CA ALA A 630 -19.42 8.49 -26.23
C ALA A 630 -18.16 7.69 -26.61
N ALA A 631 -18.29 6.37 -26.78
CA ALA A 631 -17.20 5.49 -27.21
C ALA A 631 -16.72 5.84 -28.62
N ILE A 632 -17.65 6.00 -29.56
CA ILE A 632 -17.32 6.36 -30.94
C ILE A 632 -16.66 7.74 -31.00
N ARG A 633 -17.16 8.71 -30.22
CA ARG A 633 -16.50 10.02 -30.08
C ARG A 633 -15.09 9.90 -29.50
N ARG A 634 -14.88 8.99 -28.53
CA ARG A 634 -13.56 8.75 -27.93
C ARG A 634 -12.55 8.24 -28.96
N VAL A 635 -12.92 7.22 -29.75
CA VAL A 635 -12.06 6.69 -30.82
C VAL A 635 -11.68 7.81 -31.80
N ARG A 636 -12.65 8.62 -32.23
CA ARG A 636 -12.40 9.77 -33.12
C ARG A 636 -11.50 10.83 -32.49
N ALA A 637 -11.63 11.08 -31.18
CA ALA A 637 -10.80 12.04 -30.47
C ALA A 637 -9.32 11.58 -30.42
N HIS A 638 -9.06 10.29 -30.20
CA HIS A 638 -7.70 9.74 -30.30
C HIS A 638 -7.12 9.91 -31.69
N ARG A 639 -7.89 9.58 -32.72
CA ARG A 639 -7.45 9.74 -34.12
C ARG A 639 -7.17 11.21 -34.47
N ALA A 640 -7.99 12.13 -33.97
CA ALA A 640 -7.79 13.57 -34.14
C ALA A 640 -6.57 14.09 -33.37
N ALA A 641 -6.21 13.46 -32.25
CA ALA A 641 -5.00 13.75 -31.49
C ALA A 641 -3.73 13.10 -32.09
N GLY A 642 -3.86 12.33 -33.18
CA GLY A 642 -2.75 11.66 -33.85
C GLY A 642 -2.38 10.29 -33.28
N HIS A 643 -3.16 9.76 -32.33
CA HIS A 643 -2.89 8.45 -31.75
C HIS A 643 -3.41 7.37 -32.71
N ARG A 644 -2.64 6.30 -32.89
CA ARG A 644 -3.07 5.14 -33.68
C ARG A 644 -4.19 4.38 -32.94
N THR A 645 -5.29 4.07 -33.60
CA THR A 645 -6.43 3.38 -32.95
C THR A 645 -6.50 1.91 -33.36
N VAL A 646 -6.54 1.02 -32.37
CA VAL A 646 -6.62 -0.43 -32.59
C VAL A 646 -7.82 -1.03 -31.84
N LEU A 647 -8.61 -1.87 -32.51
CA LEU A 647 -9.65 -2.68 -31.89
C LEU A 647 -9.12 -4.09 -31.64
N ILE A 648 -9.10 -4.54 -30.39
CA ILE A 648 -8.68 -5.90 -30.04
C ILE A 648 -9.85 -6.63 -29.41
N THR A 649 -10.36 -7.66 -30.07
CA THR A 649 -11.65 -8.27 -29.68
C THR A 649 -11.73 -9.76 -29.93
N GLY A 650 -12.33 -10.48 -28.97
CA GLY A 650 -12.65 -11.90 -29.14
C GLY A 650 -13.80 -12.15 -30.13
N ALA A 651 -14.47 -11.10 -30.63
CA ALA A 651 -15.49 -11.23 -31.66
C ALA A 651 -14.90 -11.70 -33.00
N LEU A 652 -15.71 -12.33 -33.83
CA LEU A 652 -15.30 -12.84 -35.14
C LEU A 652 -15.04 -11.69 -36.13
N SER A 653 -14.02 -11.83 -36.97
CA SER A 653 -13.58 -10.79 -37.92
C SER A 653 -14.71 -10.27 -38.82
N PHE A 654 -15.58 -11.14 -39.33
CA PHE A 654 -16.73 -10.74 -40.16
C PHE A 654 -17.79 -9.92 -39.40
N VAL A 655 -17.90 -10.07 -38.07
CA VAL A 655 -18.82 -9.27 -37.23
C VAL A 655 -18.33 -7.83 -37.10
N VAL A 656 -17.01 -7.64 -37.05
CA VAL A 656 -16.38 -6.35 -36.77
C VAL A 656 -15.85 -5.64 -38.01
N LYS A 657 -15.75 -6.32 -39.15
CA LYS A 657 -15.35 -5.76 -40.45
C LYS A 657 -16.01 -4.40 -40.77
N PRO A 658 -17.32 -4.17 -40.52
CA PRO A 658 -17.93 -2.86 -40.77
C PRO A 658 -17.41 -1.71 -39.89
N LEU A 659 -16.63 -1.99 -38.83
CA LEU A 659 -15.98 -1.00 -37.98
C LEU A 659 -14.60 -0.54 -38.50
N GLU A 660 -14.07 -1.15 -39.57
CA GLU A 660 -12.79 -0.78 -40.19
C GLU A 660 -12.62 0.74 -40.38
N PRO A 661 -13.63 1.52 -40.83
CA PRO A 661 -13.46 2.97 -41.00
C PRO A 661 -13.21 3.77 -39.71
N LEU A 662 -13.37 3.17 -38.52
CA LEU A 662 -13.16 3.82 -37.23
C LEU A 662 -11.77 3.54 -36.64
N PHE A 663 -11.08 2.50 -37.10
CA PHE A 663 -9.82 2.03 -36.53
C PHE A 663 -8.73 1.98 -37.60
N ASP A 664 -7.49 2.25 -37.21
CA ASP A 664 -6.35 2.05 -38.11
C ASP A 664 -6.09 0.54 -38.28
N ASP A 665 -6.31 -0.25 -37.23
CA ASP A 665 -6.15 -1.71 -37.24
C ASP A 665 -7.24 -2.41 -36.42
N ILE A 666 -7.67 -3.60 -36.87
CA ILE A 666 -8.60 -4.47 -36.13
C ILE A 666 -7.97 -5.86 -35.98
N ILE A 667 -7.87 -6.33 -34.74
CA ILE A 667 -7.38 -7.66 -34.38
C ILE A 667 -8.53 -8.44 -33.76
N ALA A 668 -9.04 -9.42 -34.50
CA ALA A 668 -10.26 -10.16 -34.20
C ALA A 668 -10.04 -11.67 -34.31
N ALA A 669 -10.98 -12.46 -33.76
CA ALA A 669 -10.94 -13.90 -33.92
C ALA A 669 -11.25 -14.30 -35.37
N GLU A 670 -10.40 -15.15 -35.97
CA GLU A 670 -10.59 -15.66 -37.33
C GLU A 670 -11.01 -17.13 -37.33
N MET A 671 -12.04 -17.44 -38.11
CA MET A 671 -12.51 -18.81 -38.29
C MET A 671 -11.84 -19.45 -39.52
N ALA A 672 -11.53 -20.74 -39.42
CA ALA A 672 -11.03 -21.52 -40.53
C ALA A 672 -12.16 -21.82 -41.53
N VAL A 673 -11.77 -21.89 -42.81
CA VAL A 673 -12.67 -22.05 -43.95
C VAL A 673 -12.20 -23.26 -44.75
N ASP A 674 -13.13 -24.15 -45.08
CA ASP A 674 -12.93 -25.25 -46.01
C ASP A 674 -14.00 -25.20 -47.10
N ARG A 675 -13.58 -25.21 -48.38
CA ARG A 675 -14.48 -25.24 -49.55
C ARG A 675 -15.64 -24.22 -49.52
N GLY A 676 -15.39 -23.00 -49.02
CA GLY A 676 -16.38 -21.91 -48.99
C GLY A 676 -17.39 -21.96 -47.82
N VAL A 677 -17.20 -22.89 -46.88
CA VAL A 677 -17.94 -22.95 -45.62
C VAL A 677 -16.98 -22.83 -44.43
N TYR A 678 -17.48 -22.32 -43.30
CA TYR A 678 -16.74 -22.35 -42.04
C TYR A 678 -16.71 -23.77 -41.47
N ASN A 679 -15.58 -24.19 -40.90
CA ASN A 679 -15.40 -25.53 -40.30
C ASN A 679 -15.58 -25.55 -38.77
N GLY A 680 -16.01 -24.44 -38.17
CA GLY A 680 -16.21 -24.28 -36.73
C GLY A 680 -14.94 -24.15 -35.88
N GLU A 681 -13.75 -24.16 -36.47
CA GLU A 681 -12.47 -24.01 -35.76
C GLU A 681 -11.89 -22.60 -35.92
N LEU A 682 -11.17 -22.11 -34.91
CA LEU A 682 -10.45 -20.83 -34.99
C LEU A 682 -9.03 -21.05 -35.53
N ARG A 683 -8.56 -20.16 -36.39
CA ARG A 683 -7.19 -20.21 -36.96
C ARG A 683 -6.10 -19.97 -35.92
N SER A 684 -6.40 -19.19 -34.90
CA SER A 684 -5.50 -18.82 -33.82
C SER A 684 -6.24 -18.77 -32.48
N VAL A 685 -5.49 -18.54 -31.40
CA VAL A 685 -6.10 -18.26 -30.09
C VAL A 685 -6.87 -16.94 -30.22
N PRO A 686 -8.18 -16.89 -29.86
CA PRO A 686 -8.92 -15.64 -29.90
C PRO A 686 -8.30 -14.64 -28.92
N PRO A 687 -8.26 -13.33 -29.24
CA PRO A 687 -7.62 -12.33 -28.40
C PRO A 687 -8.49 -11.99 -27.18
N THR A 688 -8.42 -12.86 -26.19
CA THR A 688 -9.09 -12.80 -24.89
C THR A 688 -8.11 -13.01 -23.75
N GLY A 689 -8.35 -12.39 -22.60
CA GLY A 689 -7.47 -12.60 -21.45
C GLY A 689 -6.05 -12.11 -21.73
N GLU A 690 -5.07 -12.94 -21.33
CA GLU A 690 -3.64 -12.71 -21.56
C GLU A 690 -3.26 -12.57 -23.04
N SER A 691 -3.90 -13.34 -23.93
CA SER A 691 -3.59 -13.27 -25.35
C SER A 691 -3.86 -11.87 -25.92
N ARG A 692 -4.78 -11.11 -25.31
CA ARG A 692 -5.05 -9.71 -25.66
C ARG A 692 -3.89 -8.79 -25.30
N ALA A 693 -3.26 -9.01 -24.14
CA ALA A 693 -2.06 -8.28 -23.76
C ALA A 693 -0.87 -8.65 -24.66
N GLN A 694 -0.70 -9.93 -24.99
CA GLN A 694 0.34 -10.36 -25.94
C GLN A 694 0.15 -9.69 -27.31
N VAL A 695 -1.07 -9.73 -27.83
CA VAL A 695 -1.43 -9.06 -29.09
C VAL A 695 -1.15 -7.55 -29.04
N LEU A 696 -1.38 -6.90 -27.90
CA LEU A 696 -1.03 -5.50 -27.71
C LEU A 696 0.50 -5.27 -27.78
N PHE A 697 1.29 -6.13 -27.13
CA PHE A 697 2.75 -6.06 -27.18
C PHE A 697 3.28 -6.28 -28.59
N ASP A 698 2.79 -7.32 -29.29
CA ASP A 698 3.18 -7.62 -30.66
C ASP A 698 2.80 -6.46 -31.61
N TYR A 699 1.63 -5.85 -31.39
CA TYR A 699 1.19 -4.68 -32.14
C TYR A 699 2.10 -3.47 -31.91
N ALA A 700 2.45 -3.21 -30.64
CA ALA A 700 3.33 -2.10 -30.29
C ALA A 700 4.73 -2.31 -30.88
N GLU A 701 5.32 -3.50 -30.76
CA GLU A 701 6.62 -3.84 -31.33
C GLU A 701 6.62 -3.69 -32.86
N LYS A 702 5.61 -4.27 -33.54
CA LYS A 702 5.45 -4.18 -34.99
C LYS A 702 5.42 -2.74 -35.51
N HIS A 703 4.90 -1.81 -34.71
CA HIS A 703 4.73 -0.42 -35.07
C HIS A 703 5.73 0.54 -34.40
N GLY A 704 6.71 0.01 -33.66
CA GLY A 704 7.70 0.82 -32.95
C GLY A 704 7.10 1.74 -31.89
N LEU A 705 6.01 1.30 -31.24
CA LEU A 705 5.26 2.07 -30.25
C LEU A 705 5.71 1.72 -28.83
N ASP A 706 5.76 2.73 -27.97
CA ASP A 706 5.99 2.58 -26.53
C ASP A 706 4.67 2.27 -25.82
N VAL A 707 4.58 1.08 -25.22
CA VAL A 707 3.39 0.63 -24.48
C VAL A 707 3.11 1.51 -23.26
N SER A 708 4.14 2.12 -22.65
CA SER A 708 3.96 3.05 -21.54
C SER A 708 3.23 4.34 -21.94
N GLU A 709 3.29 4.71 -23.22
CA GLU A 709 2.54 5.82 -23.80
C GLU A 709 1.21 5.38 -24.45
N GLY A 710 0.83 4.11 -24.28
CA GLY A 710 -0.43 3.54 -24.75
C GLY A 710 -1.62 3.82 -23.84
N VAL A 711 -2.82 3.76 -24.42
CA VAL A 711 -4.11 3.83 -23.73
C VAL A 711 -4.89 2.55 -24.00
N ALA A 712 -5.56 1.97 -23.00
CA ALA A 712 -6.41 0.78 -23.18
C ALA A 712 -7.79 0.96 -22.52
N TYR A 713 -8.84 0.56 -23.23
CA TYR A 713 -10.24 0.65 -22.81
C TYR A 713 -10.88 -0.73 -22.69
N ALA A 714 -11.43 -1.08 -21.52
CA ALA A 714 -12.15 -2.35 -21.31
C ALA A 714 -13.16 -2.30 -20.15
N ASP A 715 -14.11 -3.26 -20.12
CA ASP A 715 -15.17 -3.36 -19.10
C ASP A 715 -14.97 -4.50 -18.06
N SER A 716 -14.10 -5.47 -18.36
CA SER A 716 -13.99 -6.72 -17.59
C SER A 716 -12.59 -6.96 -17.01
N THR A 717 -12.52 -7.68 -15.89
CA THR A 717 -11.24 -8.16 -15.33
C THR A 717 -10.57 -9.23 -16.20
N SER A 718 -11.27 -9.79 -17.18
CA SER A 718 -10.62 -10.59 -18.22
C SER A 718 -9.59 -9.78 -19.03
N ASP A 719 -9.77 -8.46 -19.10
CA ASP A 719 -8.85 -7.55 -19.81
C ASP A 719 -7.81 -6.92 -18.89
N LEU A 720 -7.72 -7.38 -17.65
CA LEU A 720 -6.78 -6.85 -16.68
C LEU A 720 -5.32 -6.89 -17.17
N PRO A 721 -4.84 -7.97 -17.83
CA PRO A 721 -3.50 -7.98 -18.42
C PRO A 721 -3.26 -6.84 -19.42
N MET A 722 -4.24 -6.54 -20.28
CA MET A 722 -4.13 -5.47 -21.27
C MET A 722 -4.13 -4.09 -20.59
N LEU A 723 -4.99 -3.90 -19.58
CA LEU A 723 -5.06 -2.66 -18.82
C LEU A 723 -3.79 -2.43 -17.99
N GLU A 724 -3.17 -3.46 -17.43
CA GLU A 724 -1.90 -3.33 -16.69
C GLU A 724 -0.68 -3.13 -17.59
N ALA A 725 -0.75 -3.56 -18.85
CA ALA A 725 0.35 -3.40 -19.80
C ALA A 725 0.59 -1.92 -20.17
N VAL A 726 -0.47 -1.12 -20.29
CA VAL A 726 -0.39 0.28 -20.75
C VAL A 726 -0.15 1.28 -19.61
N GLY A 727 0.41 2.44 -19.92
CA GLY A 727 0.54 3.52 -18.94
C GLY A 727 -0.79 4.19 -18.57
N PHE A 728 -1.80 4.15 -19.46
CA PHE A 728 -3.05 4.91 -19.31
C PHE A 728 -4.30 4.01 -19.46
N PRO A 729 -4.57 3.12 -18.49
CA PRO A 729 -5.76 2.29 -18.50
C PRO A 729 -7.05 3.06 -18.19
N VAL A 730 -8.13 2.68 -18.89
CA VAL A 730 -9.46 3.23 -18.71
C VAL A 730 -10.48 2.11 -18.57
N ALA A 731 -11.12 2.04 -17.40
CA ALA A 731 -12.21 1.12 -17.13
C ALA A 731 -13.54 1.75 -17.59
N VAL A 732 -14.18 1.16 -18.59
CA VAL A 732 -15.41 1.68 -19.21
C VAL A 732 -16.58 0.81 -18.84
N ASN A 733 -17.66 1.40 -18.32
CA ASN A 733 -18.84 0.67 -17.87
C ASN A 733 -18.49 -0.58 -17.04
N PRO A 734 -17.50 -0.51 -16.13
CA PRO A 734 -16.85 -1.70 -15.62
C PRO A 734 -17.80 -2.58 -14.81
N GLU A 735 -17.54 -3.87 -14.83
CA GLU A 735 -18.10 -4.77 -13.83
C GLU A 735 -17.59 -4.44 -12.42
N THR A 736 -18.33 -4.87 -11.38
CA THR A 736 -18.02 -4.54 -9.99
C THR A 736 -16.56 -4.78 -9.60
N ARG A 737 -15.98 -5.91 -10.03
CA ARG A 737 -14.59 -6.25 -9.72
C ARG A 737 -13.59 -5.30 -10.39
N LEU A 738 -13.75 -5.03 -11.69
CA LEU A 738 -12.87 -4.10 -12.39
C LEU A 738 -13.02 -2.68 -11.83
N ALA A 739 -14.24 -2.28 -11.45
CA ALA A 739 -14.48 -0.98 -10.83
C ALA A 739 -13.70 -0.81 -9.50
N THR A 740 -13.71 -1.84 -8.65
CA THR A 740 -12.91 -1.89 -7.42
C THR A 740 -11.42 -1.81 -7.73
N LEU A 741 -10.90 -2.62 -8.66
CA LEU A 741 -9.48 -2.62 -9.03
C LEU A 741 -9.05 -1.28 -9.62
N ALA A 742 -9.86 -0.70 -10.50
CA ALA A 742 -9.62 0.61 -11.11
C ALA A 742 -9.53 1.72 -10.05
N ARG A 743 -10.38 1.72 -9.01
CA ARG A 743 -10.27 2.70 -7.92
C ARG A 743 -9.01 2.48 -7.08
N LYS A 744 -8.70 1.23 -6.71
CA LYS A 744 -7.51 0.87 -5.94
C LYS A 744 -6.22 1.28 -6.65
N ARG A 745 -6.14 1.05 -7.95
CA ARG A 745 -4.99 1.43 -8.80
C ARG A 745 -5.05 2.87 -9.28
N GLY A 746 -6.18 3.53 -9.08
CA GLY A 746 -6.33 4.93 -9.38
C GLY A 746 -6.55 5.28 -10.85
N TRP A 747 -7.05 4.32 -11.62
CA TRP A 747 -7.35 4.40 -13.05
C TRP A 747 -8.56 5.29 -13.34
N LEU A 748 -8.68 5.73 -14.59
CA LEU A 748 -9.87 6.45 -15.05
C LEU A 748 -11.04 5.46 -15.17
N VAL A 749 -12.18 5.81 -14.59
CA VAL A 749 -13.43 5.08 -14.78
C VAL A 749 -14.38 5.95 -15.57
N GLU A 750 -14.90 5.45 -16.69
CA GLU A 750 -15.91 6.14 -17.49
C GLU A 750 -17.22 5.36 -17.54
N GLN A 751 -18.33 6.09 -17.57
CA GLN A 751 -19.67 5.54 -17.78
C GLN A 751 -20.20 6.10 -19.10
N TRP A 752 -20.45 5.21 -20.06
CA TRP A 752 -20.97 5.56 -21.37
C TRP A 752 -22.37 4.96 -21.54
N GLU A 753 -23.36 5.83 -21.77
CA GLU A 753 -24.75 5.43 -21.91
C GLU A 753 -25.16 5.29 -23.39
N LYS A 754 -26.19 4.49 -23.65
CA LYS A 754 -26.84 4.43 -24.97
C LYS A 754 -27.54 5.75 -25.29
N ALA A 755 -27.74 6.03 -26.58
CA ALA A 755 -28.58 7.15 -26.99
C ALA A 755 -30.01 7.03 -26.41
N PRO A 756 -30.59 8.12 -25.86
CA PRO A 756 -32.00 8.14 -25.47
C PRO A 756 -32.90 7.73 -26.64
N GLY A 757 -33.86 6.84 -26.41
CA GLY A 757 -34.76 6.32 -27.44
C GLY A 757 -34.22 5.15 -28.28
N ALA A 758 -33.01 4.65 -28.00
CA ALA A 758 -32.48 3.46 -28.66
C ALA A 758 -33.39 2.22 -28.45
N PRO A 759 -33.58 1.35 -29.46
CA PRO A 759 -34.44 0.17 -29.35
C PRO A 759 -34.04 -0.75 -28.18
N ARG A 760 -35.01 -1.09 -27.33
CA ARG A 760 -34.85 -2.07 -26.24
C ARG A 760 -35.26 -3.46 -26.72
N THR A 761 -34.47 -4.07 -27.59
CA THR A 761 -34.71 -5.45 -28.02
C THR A 761 -34.30 -6.40 -26.90
N LEU A 762 -35.30 -6.95 -26.19
CA LEU A 762 -35.09 -7.87 -25.05
C LEU A 762 -34.52 -9.24 -25.48
N ILE A 763 -34.79 -9.65 -26.72
CA ILE A 763 -34.31 -10.92 -27.28
C ILE A 763 -33.52 -10.61 -28.57
N PRO A 764 -32.27 -11.11 -28.72
CA PRO A 764 -31.39 -10.78 -29.84
C PRO A 764 -31.74 -11.54 -31.11
N ILE A 765 -32.98 -11.41 -31.59
CA ILE A 765 -33.46 -12.13 -32.78
C ILE A 765 -33.31 -11.23 -34.01
N GLY A 766 -32.67 -11.74 -35.06
CA GLY A 766 -32.54 -11.02 -36.32
C GLY A 766 -33.90 -10.76 -36.98
N PRO A 767 -34.13 -9.58 -37.59
CA PRO A 767 -35.32 -9.36 -38.41
C PRO A 767 -35.30 -10.33 -39.59
N ARG A 768 -36.46 -10.91 -39.91
CA ARG A 768 -36.58 -11.92 -40.97
C ARG A 768 -36.27 -11.29 -42.32
N ARG A 769 -35.39 -11.93 -43.11
CA ARG A 769 -35.24 -11.58 -44.53
C ARG A 769 -36.48 -12.10 -45.28
N THR A 770 -37.34 -11.21 -45.76
CA THR A 770 -38.40 -11.55 -46.72
C THR A 770 -37.76 -11.55 -48.12
N ARG A 771 -37.59 -12.70 -48.77
CA ARG A 771 -37.08 -12.74 -50.16
C ARG A 771 -38.21 -13.06 -51.13
N THR A 772 -38.35 -12.19 -52.12
CA THR A 772 -38.75 -12.54 -53.48
C THR A 772 -37.72 -13.54 -54.04
N GLY A 773 -38.11 -14.81 -54.18
CA GLY A 773 -37.40 -15.84 -54.96
C GLY A 773 -36.28 -16.62 -54.25
N GLY A 774 -36.52 -17.92 -53.98
CA GLY A 774 -35.52 -18.93 -53.60
C GLY A 774 -35.51 -19.32 -52.11
N LEU A 775 -35.65 -20.63 -51.82
CA LEU A 775 -35.67 -21.22 -50.47
C LEU A 775 -34.47 -20.74 -49.63
N ALA A 776 -34.73 -20.16 -48.46
CA ALA A 776 -33.70 -19.72 -47.53
C ALA A 776 -33.19 -20.93 -46.73
N ASN A 777 -31.94 -21.35 -46.97
CA ASN A 777 -31.30 -22.36 -46.14
C ASN A 777 -31.00 -21.78 -44.74
N PRO A 778 -31.25 -22.55 -43.66
CA PRO A 778 -30.80 -22.18 -42.32
C PRO A 778 -29.27 -22.08 -42.28
N LEU A 779 -28.75 -21.37 -41.28
CA LEU A 779 -27.31 -21.11 -41.14
C LEU A 779 -26.47 -22.39 -41.04
N VAL A 780 -27.07 -23.50 -40.59
CA VAL A 780 -26.48 -24.84 -40.59
C VAL A 780 -27.52 -25.83 -41.13
N PRO A 781 -27.24 -26.62 -42.18
CA PRO A 781 -28.16 -27.66 -42.64
C PRO A 781 -28.11 -28.87 -41.70
N GLY A 782 -29.12 -29.04 -40.84
CA GLY A 782 -29.37 -30.31 -40.13
C GLY A 782 -28.70 -30.56 -38.76
N GLY A 783 -28.25 -29.54 -38.03
CA GLY A 783 -27.63 -29.72 -36.70
C GLY A 783 -28.61 -29.61 -35.52
N ARG A 784 -28.58 -30.58 -34.59
CA ARG A 784 -29.28 -30.53 -33.29
C ARG A 784 -28.98 -29.21 -32.56
N ALA A 785 -30.04 -28.56 -32.07
CA ALA A 785 -29.94 -27.53 -31.03
C ALA A 785 -29.41 -28.15 -29.74
#